data_AF-A0A2R6X6L7-F1
#
_entry.id   AF-A0A2R6X6L7-F1
#
_cell.length_a   1.000
_cell.length_b   1.000
_cell.length_c   1.000
_cell.angle_alpha   90.00
_cell.angle_beta   90.00
_cell.angle_gamma   90.00
#
_symmetry.space_group_name_H-M   'P 1'
#
loop_
_entity.id
_entity.type
_entity.pdbx_description
1 polymer ?
#
loop_
_entity_poly.entity_id
_entity_poly.type
_entity_poly.pdbx_seq_one_letter_code
_entity_poly.pdbx_strand_id
1 'polypeptide(L)'
;GTPFNPDHQVNYGLSIASQDAATSEVVSVNCLFCIHFGREDTDTSTAQEERKRRRTENIKSFTRPFRTDNYVQHFSRQHKARWDPFKILARNQKATFFQRNAPVRHRNTIPSHFVGNQTAMQLYINKAIVDIIIGDILLDQDDDDGLPNMCRERALRIFKDIDPNTVEDPGLATTKYQIDISNPKQFNLVAGFLSTGVSFRQAEALVTMTKEVTGVAEIGTAKDERVAQYARFILALNLQHIHNILDNSWAFSIALDMSTHMSTSYLDICIRLFWHGDILNLHLIGILVFCRHTAAEVYRHASAVLDVLCTEWKTMVISISTDGEPRMIGHIGGCGLHQLDLKLRSFYEELMDEQFVSMLTALIGYLHRQQNLINDMATKCCTLAETRWESMSKVASWFKTHRVAIREYLEAKNPSYKSPHEWWVVLMFVEDVSAAAAATFKQLQKDDTLVSRQHEAIANLRTCYKDYIKANGPLASGQREDIDIERDVVSSNDMYSARVADMTTFLEDMGGFVSDRMQHAGQASMENLARNLSKGLLNLIAGLDELVTLNGRDFTAIVRAQHERLAARWASISAEATMDYIETKFRDLKNAYRNEEPFRNALDGCTYQMPFSKAWKLTSGQFKKLEMFCGGLASTFPGTSSVERDFCILKWEKDIHRMSLTDFSLEGVMHARQFKLLQKLTF
;
A
#
# COMPACT_ATOMS: atom_id res chain seq x y z
N GLY A 1 51.18 15.30 7.57
CA GLY A 1 51.39 14.01 6.87
C GLY A 1 50.35 13.86 5.77
N THR A 2 50.61 13.08 4.71
CA THR A 2 49.71 12.98 3.54
C THR A 2 48.27 12.63 3.95
N PRO A 3 47.26 13.47 3.61
CA PRO A 3 45.86 13.22 3.91
C PRO A 3 45.32 12.04 3.08
N PHE A 4 44.18 11.47 3.50
CA PHE A 4 43.58 10.36 2.78
C PHE A 4 42.89 10.87 1.51
N ASN A 5 43.27 10.34 0.35
CA ASN A 5 42.55 10.59 -0.90
C ASN A 5 41.39 9.59 -1.03
N PRO A 6 40.12 10.04 -1.17
CA PRO A 6 38.96 9.17 -1.33
C PRO A 6 39.07 8.15 -2.47
N ASP A 7 39.80 8.47 -3.56
CA ASP A 7 40.05 7.57 -4.67
C ASP A 7 40.79 6.29 -4.25
N HIS A 8 41.51 6.33 -3.13
CA HIS A 8 42.20 5.15 -2.61
C HIS A 8 41.25 4.02 -2.22
N GLN A 9 40.00 4.32 -1.86
CA GLN A 9 38.99 3.31 -1.53
C GLN A 9 38.76 2.35 -2.71
N VAL A 10 38.61 2.92 -3.91
CA VAL A 10 38.36 2.15 -5.14
C VAL A 10 39.66 1.64 -5.76
N ASN A 11 40.70 2.47 -5.82
CA ASN A 11 41.95 2.12 -6.51
C ASN A 11 42.76 1.04 -5.80
N TYR A 12 42.68 0.98 -4.46
CA TYR A 12 43.47 0.08 -3.62
C TYR A 12 42.63 -0.88 -2.78
N GLY A 13 41.29 -0.82 -2.86
CA GLY A 13 40.42 -1.70 -2.07
C GLY A 13 40.52 -1.40 -0.57
N LEU A 14 40.18 -0.17 -0.17
CA LEU A 14 40.22 0.29 1.21
C LEU A 14 38.83 0.75 1.67
N SER A 15 38.55 0.63 2.97
CA SER A 15 37.34 1.19 3.61
C SER A 15 37.74 2.14 4.74
N ILE A 16 37.02 3.25 4.89
CA ILE A 16 37.23 4.17 6.01
C ILE A 16 36.81 3.48 7.30
N ALA A 17 37.73 3.41 8.26
CA ALA A 17 37.52 2.72 9.53
C ALA A 17 37.20 3.68 10.68
N SER A 18 37.79 4.88 10.67
CA SER A 18 37.45 5.94 11.60
C SER A 18 37.74 7.34 11.03
N GLN A 19 36.95 8.30 11.48
CA GLN A 19 37.10 9.73 11.18
C GLN A 19 37.16 10.52 12.49
N ASP A 20 37.84 11.67 12.44
CA ASP A 20 37.89 12.62 13.54
C ASP A 20 36.55 13.32 13.71
N ALA A 21 36.01 13.34 14.93
CA ALA A 21 34.66 13.81 15.21
C ALA A 21 34.48 15.33 15.04
N ALA A 22 35.55 16.12 15.16
CA ALA A 22 35.50 17.58 15.04
C ALA A 22 35.80 18.06 13.61
N THR A 23 36.68 17.37 12.90
CA THR A 23 37.21 17.81 11.60
C THR A 23 36.73 16.96 10.42
N SER A 24 36.03 15.85 10.67
CA SER A 24 35.62 14.84 9.68
C SER A 24 36.77 14.21 8.89
N GLU A 25 38.01 14.46 9.30
CA GLU A 25 39.19 13.95 8.62
C GLU A 25 39.38 12.45 8.86
N VAL A 26 39.77 11.71 7.82
CA VAL A 26 40.02 10.26 7.94
C VAL A 26 41.24 10.01 8.83
N VAL A 27 41.02 9.22 9.89
CA VAL A 27 42.01 8.83 10.90
C VAL A 27 42.62 7.47 10.58
N SER A 28 41.78 6.51 10.13
CA SER A 28 42.25 5.18 9.75
C SER A 28 41.42 4.54 8.63
N VAL A 29 42.06 3.65 7.87
CA VAL A 29 41.42 2.87 6.79
C VAL A 29 41.81 1.39 6.86
N ASN A 30 40.87 0.50 6.57
CA ASN A 30 41.06 -0.94 6.61
C ASN A 30 41.26 -1.54 5.21
N CYS A 31 42.14 -2.55 5.13
CA CYS A 31 42.33 -3.37 3.94
C CYS A 31 41.09 -4.24 3.66
N LEU A 32 40.41 -4.05 2.52
CA LEU A 32 39.26 -4.88 2.14
C LEU A 32 39.67 -6.33 1.83
N PHE A 33 40.89 -6.58 1.37
CA PHE A 33 41.36 -7.96 1.17
C PHE A 33 41.48 -8.73 2.49
N CYS A 34 41.97 -8.08 3.56
CA CYS A 34 41.95 -8.63 4.91
C CYS A 34 40.51 -8.91 5.37
N ILE A 35 39.59 -7.97 5.14
CA ILE A 35 38.18 -8.06 5.57
C ILE A 35 37.45 -9.22 4.87
N HIS A 36 37.58 -9.31 3.54
CA HIS A 36 36.78 -10.22 2.74
C HIS A 36 37.40 -11.62 2.62
N PHE A 37 38.73 -11.70 2.62
CA PHE A 37 39.42 -12.93 2.26
C PHE A 37 40.40 -13.44 3.32
N GLY A 38 40.76 -12.59 4.29
CA GLY A 38 41.85 -12.88 5.20
C GLY A 38 43.22 -12.94 4.51
N ARG A 39 44.25 -13.34 5.25
CA ARG A 39 45.60 -13.47 4.74
C ARG A 39 45.73 -14.73 3.87
N GLU A 40 46.38 -14.59 2.71
CA GLU A 40 46.66 -15.72 1.82
C GLU A 40 47.82 -16.57 2.35
N ASP A 41 47.68 -17.89 2.20
CA ASP A 41 48.73 -18.85 2.48
C ASP A 41 49.78 -18.82 1.37
N THR A 42 51.03 -18.96 1.75
CA THR A 42 52.14 -19.09 0.80
C THR A 42 52.29 -20.56 0.43
N ASP A 43 52.25 -20.89 -0.86
CA ASP A 43 52.28 -22.25 -1.45
C ASP A 43 53.51 -23.12 -1.14
N THR A 44 54.32 -22.81 -0.13
CA THR A 44 55.42 -23.68 0.31
C THR A 44 54.95 -24.58 1.43
N SER A 45 54.44 -25.75 1.06
CA SER A 45 54.09 -26.87 1.94
C SER A 45 55.23 -27.32 2.88
N THR A 46 56.47 -26.95 2.58
CA THR A 46 57.66 -27.22 3.41
C THR A 46 57.87 -26.24 4.56
N ALA A 47 57.20 -25.08 4.58
CA ALA A 47 57.42 -24.03 5.60
C ALA A 47 56.40 -24.06 6.77
N GLN A 48 55.43 -24.98 6.71
CA GLN A 48 54.35 -25.08 7.70
C GLN A 48 54.72 -25.99 8.88
N GLU A 49 55.61 -26.96 8.67
CA GLU A 49 56.04 -27.93 9.69
C GLU A 49 57.10 -27.38 10.67
N GLU A 50 57.86 -26.32 10.32
CA GLU A 50 58.89 -25.75 11.20
C GLU A 50 58.41 -24.60 12.12
N ARG A 51 57.14 -24.21 12.06
CA ARG A 51 56.67 -22.97 12.72
C ARG A 51 55.95 -23.20 14.05
N LYS A 52 56.60 -22.75 15.13
CA LYS A 52 56.13 -22.85 16.53
C LYS A 52 55.00 -21.87 16.96
N ARG A 53 54.46 -21.01 16.08
CA ARG A 53 53.36 -20.07 16.43
C ARG A 53 52.33 -19.90 15.32
N ARG A 54 51.04 -19.88 15.70
CA ARG A 54 49.90 -19.59 14.81
C ARG A 54 49.99 -18.16 14.26
N ARG A 55 49.78 -17.99 12.96
CA ARG A 55 49.80 -16.67 12.28
C ARG A 55 48.61 -15.82 12.73
N THR A 56 48.83 -14.52 12.94
CA THR A 56 47.78 -13.55 13.26
C THR A 56 46.86 -13.33 12.06
N GLU A 57 45.55 -13.42 12.28
CA GLU A 57 44.47 -13.18 11.29
C GLU A 57 43.91 -11.75 11.35
N ASN A 58 44.62 -10.83 12.01
CA ASN A 58 44.11 -9.48 12.25
C ASN A 58 44.00 -8.66 10.96
N ILE A 59 42.93 -7.87 10.87
CA ILE A 59 42.71 -6.92 9.77
C ILE A 59 43.81 -5.85 9.82
N LYS A 60 44.47 -5.62 8.69
CA LYS A 60 45.44 -4.53 8.57
C LYS A 60 44.71 -3.18 8.41
N SER A 61 44.89 -2.32 9.40
CA SER A 61 44.53 -0.90 9.32
C SER A 61 45.76 -0.04 8.98
N PHE A 62 45.54 1.04 8.25
CA PHE A 62 46.53 2.06 7.94
C PHE A 62 46.09 3.38 8.55
N THR A 63 47.05 4.12 9.10
CA THR A 63 46.87 5.45 9.68
C THR A 63 47.79 6.45 8.97
N ARG A 64 47.67 7.74 9.28
CA ARG A 64 48.52 8.79 8.69
C ARG A 64 50.01 8.50 8.92
N PRO A 65 50.89 8.71 7.92
CA PRO A 65 50.61 9.21 6.57
C PRO A 65 50.08 8.14 5.60
N PHE A 66 49.04 8.48 4.84
CA PHE A 66 48.33 7.58 3.91
C PHE A 66 49.06 7.35 2.58
N ARG A 67 50.26 6.76 2.66
CA ARG A 67 51.10 6.51 1.48
C ARG A 67 50.70 5.23 0.74
N THR A 68 50.66 5.31 -0.59
CA THR A 68 50.22 4.20 -1.45
C THR A 68 51.19 3.03 -1.49
N ASP A 69 52.49 3.28 -1.31
CA ASP A 69 53.53 2.25 -1.20
C ASP A 69 53.31 1.29 -0.01
N ASN A 70 52.82 1.81 1.12
CA ASN A 70 52.47 1.00 2.29
C ASN A 70 51.32 0.02 1.99
N TYR A 71 50.31 0.45 1.23
CA TYR A 71 49.19 -0.39 0.82
C TYR A 71 49.69 -1.51 -0.09
N VAL A 72 50.41 -1.14 -1.15
CA VAL A 72 50.93 -2.07 -2.16
C VAL A 72 51.89 -3.08 -1.54
N GLN A 73 52.74 -2.66 -0.59
CA GLN A 73 53.64 -3.57 0.11
C GLN A 73 52.86 -4.60 0.95
N HIS A 74 51.80 -4.19 1.64
CA HIS A 74 50.95 -5.11 2.38
C HIS A 74 50.22 -6.09 1.45
N PHE A 75 49.61 -5.60 0.37
CA PHE A 75 48.88 -6.44 -0.58
C PHE A 75 49.80 -7.45 -1.26
N SER A 76 50.99 -7.02 -1.70
CA SER A 76 51.97 -7.90 -2.35
C SER A 76 52.53 -8.98 -1.40
N ARG A 77 52.49 -8.74 -0.09
CA ARG A 77 52.98 -9.68 0.94
C ARG A 77 51.92 -10.62 1.49
N GLN A 78 50.65 -10.20 1.54
CA GLN A 78 49.59 -10.91 2.27
C GLN A 78 48.39 -11.29 1.40
N HIS A 79 48.24 -10.70 0.22
CA HIS A 79 47.09 -10.88 -0.67
C HIS A 79 47.53 -10.94 -2.15
N LYS A 80 48.70 -11.50 -2.44
CA LYS A 80 49.31 -11.46 -3.78
C LYS A 80 48.40 -12.05 -4.86
N ALA A 81 47.77 -13.20 -4.59
CA ALA A 81 46.94 -13.91 -5.55
C ALA A 81 45.69 -13.11 -5.95
N ARG A 82 45.12 -12.31 -5.04
CA ARG A 82 43.97 -11.45 -5.34
C ARG A 82 44.32 -10.03 -5.73
N TRP A 83 45.45 -9.50 -5.25
CA TRP A 83 45.93 -8.17 -5.60
C TRP A 83 46.39 -8.09 -7.07
N ASP A 84 47.10 -9.11 -7.56
CA ASP A 84 47.61 -9.15 -8.93
C ASP A 84 46.50 -9.05 -10.01
N PRO A 85 45.36 -9.75 -9.89
CA PRO A 85 44.22 -9.52 -10.79
C PRO A 85 43.43 -8.25 -10.46
N PHE A 86 43.33 -7.83 -9.19
CA PHE A 86 42.58 -6.62 -8.85
C PHE A 86 43.21 -5.33 -9.42
N LYS A 87 44.54 -5.20 -9.38
CA LYS A 87 45.22 -3.97 -9.80
C LYS A 87 44.99 -3.61 -11.27
N ILE A 88 44.76 -4.62 -12.12
CA ILE A 88 44.52 -4.50 -13.58
C ILE A 88 43.05 -4.27 -13.96
N LEU A 89 42.11 -4.31 -13.00
CA LEU A 89 40.68 -4.08 -13.28
C LEU A 89 40.36 -2.62 -13.60
N ALA A 90 39.33 -2.42 -14.43
CA ALA A 90 38.74 -1.11 -14.68
C ALA A 90 38.03 -0.57 -13.41
N ARG A 91 37.89 0.77 -13.28
CA ARG A 91 37.38 1.43 -12.07
C ARG A 91 35.97 0.95 -11.65
N ASN A 92 35.07 0.73 -12.60
CA ASN A 92 33.73 0.18 -12.38
C ASN A 92 33.75 -1.28 -11.87
N GLN A 93 34.71 -2.08 -12.35
CA GLN A 93 34.92 -3.45 -11.88
C GLN A 93 35.55 -3.46 -10.48
N LYS A 94 36.48 -2.55 -10.17
CA LYS A 94 37.04 -2.38 -8.82
C LYS A 94 35.97 -2.00 -7.79
N ALA A 95 35.05 -1.11 -8.16
CA ALA A 95 33.93 -0.68 -7.29
C ALA A 95 32.99 -1.83 -6.89
N THR A 96 32.86 -2.86 -7.74
CA THR A 96 31.99 -4.01 -7.52
C THR A 96 32.74 -5.30 -7.15
N PHE A 97 34.08 -5.28 -7.16
CA PHE A 97 34.93 -6.46 -6.97
C PHE A 97 34.66 -7.19 -5.65
N PHE A 98 34.55 -6.45 -4.55
CA PHE A 98 34.27 -7.00 -3.22
C PHE A 98 32.77 -7.29 -2.97
N GLN A 99 31.88 -6.85 -3.86
CA GLN A 99 30.44 -7.17 -3.83
C GLN A 99 30.13 -8.48 -4.57
N ARG A 100 30.80 -8.72 -5.72
CA ARG A 100 30.55 -9.89 -6.60
C ARG A 100 31.27 -11.16 -6.16
N ASN A 101 32.46 -11.04 -5.56
CA ASN A 101 33.32 -12.17 -5.19
C ASN A 101 33.30 -12.47 -3.68
N ALA A 102 32.31 -11.99 -2.93
CA ALA A 102 32.25 -12.20 -1.47
C ALA A 102 32.04 -13.69 -1.15
N PRO A 103 33.04 -14.43 -0.66
CA PRO A 103 32.75 -15.67 0.04
C PRO A 103 32.11 -15.21 1.34
N VAL A 104 30.88 -15.66 1.62
CA VAL A 104 30.27 -15.48 2.93
C VAL A 104 31.12 -16.29 3.91
N ARG A 105 32.16 -15.67 4.48
CA ARG A 105 32.71 -16.14 5.75
C ARG A 105 31.59 -15.95 6.75
N HIS A 106 30.95 -17.05 7.14
CA HIS A 106 30.30 -17.15 8.43
C HIS A 106 31.27 -16.54 9.46
N ARG A 107 30.92 -15.35 9.96
CA ARG A 107 31.74 -14.61 10.92
C ARG A 107 31.70 -15.38 12.23
N ASN A 108 32.61 -16.33 12.40
CA ASN A 108 32.74 -17.14 13.62
C ASN A 108 33.37 -16.39 14.81
N THR A 109 33.30 -15.06 14.83
CA THR A 109 33.57 -14.30 16.06
C THR A 109 32.62 -13.11 16.17
N ILE A 110 31.49 -13.40 16.82
CA ILE A 110 30.70 -12.52 17.68
C ILE A 110 31.48 -11.25 18.11
N PRO A 111 32.72 -11.32 18.68
CA PRO A 111 33.48 -10.14 19.13
C PRO A 111 33.60 -8.96 18.16
N SER A 112 33.62 -9.16 16.85
CA SER A 112 33.71 -8.04 15.89
C SER A 112 32.48 -7.11 15.89
N HIS A 113 31.34 -7.59 16.39
CA HIS A 113 30.14 -6.78 16.66
C HIS A 113 30.14 -6.14 18.06
N PHE A 114 31.11 -6.51 18.91
CA PHE A 114 31.21 -6.05 20.30
C PHE A 114 32.49 -5.28 20.61
N VAL A 115 33.48 -5.17 19.73
CA VAL A 115 34.69 -4.38 20.00
C VAL A 115 34.52 -2.95 19.49
N GLY A 116 34.33 -2.01 20.43
CA GLY A 116 34.24 -0.57 20.21
C GLY A 116 33.80 0.14 21.49
N ASN A 117 34.43 1.29 21.82
CA ASN A 117 33.99 2.14 22.93
C ASN A 117 32.53 2.52 22.73
N GLN A 118 31.67 2.25 23.73
CA GLN A 118 30.27 2.64 23.68
C GLN A 118 30.16 4.12 24.02
N THR A 119 29.68 4.94 23.08
CA THR A 119 29.24 6.30 23.39
C THR A 119 27.79 6.23 23.84
N ALA A 120 27.46 6.73 25.02
CA ALA A 120 26.08 6.84 25.47
C ALA A 120 25.27 7.62 24.44
N MET A 121 24.05 7.17 24.14
CA MET A 121 23.16 7.86 23.20
C MET A 121 22.19 8.74 23.98
N GLN A 122 22.14 10.01 23.59
CA GLN A 122 21.16 10.98 24.08
C GLN A 122 20.18 11.27 22.96
N LEU A 123 18.88 11.11 23.24
CA LEU A 123 17.81 11.27 22.26
C LEU A 123 16.69 12.13 22.88
N TYR A 124 15.94 12.84 22.04
CA TYR A 124 14.90 13.78 22.47
C TYR A 124 13.53 13.38 21.94
N ILE A 125 12.51 13.40 22.81
CA ILE A 125 11.13 12.99 22.48
C ILE A 125 10.14 14.05 22.91
N ASN A 126 9.08 14.28 22.13
CA ASN A 126 7.98 15.17 22.49
C ASN A 126 7.34 14.77 23.82
N LYS A 127 7.22 15.73 24.74
CA LYS A 127 6.57 15.53 26.04
C LYS A 127 5.16 14.96 25.88
N ALA A 128 4.38 15.45 24.92
CA ALA A 128 3.02 14.95 24.69
C ALA A 128 2.98 13.45 24.31
N ILE A 129 3.99 12.94 23.59
CA ILE A 129 4.09 11.50 23.27
C ILE A 129 4.29 10.69 24.55
N VAL A 130 5.13 11.18 25.46
CA VAL A 130 5.44 10.50 26.72
C VAL A 130 4.27 10.61 27.70
N ASP A 131 3.75 11.82 27.92
CA ASP A 131 2.77 12.09 28.95
C ASP A 131 1.39 11.50 28.61
N ILE A 132 0.93 11.69 27.37
CA ILE A 132 -0.40 11.28 26.95
C ILE A 132 -0.39 9.84 26.44
N ILE A 133 0.45 9.52 25.45
CA ILE A 133 0.41 8.19 24.83
C ILE A 133 1.01 7.15 25.77
N ILE A 134 2.27 7.32 26.20
CA ILE A 134 2.91 6.33 27.08
C ILE A 134 2.32 6.39 28.49
N GLY A 135 2.07 7.59 29.00
CA GLY A 135 1.63 7.83 30.38
C GLY A 135 0.15 7.54 30.64
N ASP A 136 -0.74 8.00 29.76
CA ASP A 136 -2.18 7.97 30.03
C ASP A 136 -2.92 6.90 29.20
N ILE A 137 -2.43 6.55 28.00
CA ILE A 137 -3.07 5.57 27.10
C ILE A 137 -2.49 4.15 27.28
N LEU A 138 -1.19 4.00 27.51
CA LEU A 138 -0.51 2.69 27.58
C LEU A 138 -0.25 2.20 29.01
N LEU A 139 -0.30 3.07 30.00
CA LEU A 139 -0.16 2.70 31.41
C LEU A 139 -1.55 2.80 32.06
N ASP A 140 -2.02 1.67 32.59
CA ASP A 140 -3.38 1.52 33.10
C ASP A 140 -3.64 2.45 34.30
N GLN A 141 -4.85 3.01 34.37
CA GLN A 141 -5.36 3.71 35.56
C GLN A 141 -6.03 2.75 36.54
N ASP A 142 -6.32 1.50 36.12
CA ASP A 142 -7.07 0.51 36.90
C ASP A 142 -6.18 -0.51 37.66
N ASP A 143 -4.85 -0.44 37.55
CA ASP A 143 -3.88 -1.21 38.37
C ASP A 143 -3.76 -0.66 39.82
N ASP A 144 -4.85 -0.10 40.34
CA ASP A 144 -4.84 0.70 41.56
C ASP A 144 -5.22 -0.13 42.80
N ASP A 145 -4.21 -0.74 43.42
CA ASP A 145 -4.25 -1.20 44.82
C ASP A 145 -4.32 -0.01 45.82
N GLY A 146 -4.99 1.10 45.47
CA GLY A 146 -5.23 2.28 46.32
C GLY A 146 -4.14 3.36 46.34
N LEU A 147 -3.23 3.40 45.36
CA LEU A 147 -2.18 4.43 45.18
C LEU A 147 -2.03 4.86 43.69
N PRO A 148 -2.96 5.67 43.16
CA PRO A 148 -3.17 5.84 41.71
C PRO A 148 -2.01 6.50 40.94
N ASN A 149 -1.08 7.17 41.62
CA ASN A 149 -0.03 7.98 40.97
C ASN A 149 1.38 7.36 41.00
N MET A 150 1.64 6.33 41.83
CA MET A 150 3.02 5.85 42.03
C MET A 150 3.55 5.00 40.86
N CYS A 151 2.70 4.21 40.19
CA CYS A 151 3.11 3.36 39.07
C CYS A 151 3.44 4.18 37.80
N ARG A 152 2.59 5.16 37.45
CA ARG A 152 2.82 6.09 36.34
C ARG A 152 4.09 6.91 36.54
N GLU A 153 4.24 7.57 37.69
CA GLU A 153 5.45 8.35 38.00
C GLU A 153 6.71 7.49 37.92
N ARG A 154 6.68 6.28 38.51
CA ARG A 154 7.84 5.37 38.48
C ARG A 154 8.19 4.95 37.05
N ALA A 155 7.20 4.71 36.20
CA ALA A 155 7.40 4.33 34.81
C ALA A 155 7.94 5.48 33.95
N LEU A 156 7.50 6.72 34.21
CA LEU A 156 7.90 7.90 33.42
C LEU A 156 9.22 8.55 33.88
N ARG A 157 9.70 8.28 35.10
CA ARG A 157 11.00 8.78 35.63
C ARG A 157 12.23 8.50 34.75
N ILE A 158 12.11 7.56 33.81
CA ILE A 158 13.17 7.24 32.84
C ILE A 158 13.34 8.30 31.76
N PHE A 159 12.33 9.14 31.54
CA PHE A 159 12.34 10.29 30.64
C PHE A 159 12.71 11.53 31.47
N LYS A 160 13.86 12.13 31.18
CA LYS A 160 14.40 13.23 31.98
C LYS A 160 13.96 14.57 31.42
N ASP A 161 13.47 15.45 32.28
CA ASP A 161 13.35 16.86 31.91
C ASP A 161 14.71 17.43 31.55
N ILE A 162 14.69 18.31 30.56
CA ILE A 162 15.89 18.99 30.08
C ILE A 162 16.00 20.31 30.85
N ASP A 163 17.15 20.58 31.46
CA ASP A 163 17.39 21.87 32.12
C ASP A 163 17.50 22.96 31.03
N PRO A 164 16.61 23.97 31.00
CA PRO A 164 16.63 25.03 30.00
C PRO A 164 17.96 25.79 29.93
N ASN A 165 18.75 25.77 31.02
CA ASN A 165 20.05 26.44 31.08
C ASN A 165 21.18 25.63 30.43
N THR A 166 20.93 24.37 30.07
CA THR A 166 21.95 23.44 29.54
C THR A 166 21.86 23.22 28.03
N VAL A 167 20.90 23.84 27.34
CA VAL A 167 20.66 23.69 25.90
C VAL A 167 20.66 25.05 25.22
N GLU A 168 21.21 25.11 24.01
CA GLU A 168 21.22 26.34 23.20
C GLU A 168 19.83 26.76 22.71
N ASP A 169 18.88 25.82 22.61
CA ASP A 169 17.49 26.07 22.20
C ASP A 169 16.52 25.93 23.40
N PRO A 170 15.99 27.05 23.95
CA PRO A 170 15.03 27.04 25.05
C PRO A 170 13.68 26.38 24.70
N GLY A 171 13.31 26.34 23.42
CA GLY A 171 12.10 25.67 22.95
C GLY A 171 12.18 24.15 23.08
N LEU A 172 13.38 23.59 22.97
CA LEU A 172 13.62 22.16 23.16
C LEU A 172 13.32 21.75 24.62
N ALA A 173 13.78 22.54 25.59
CA ALA A 173 13.65 22.22 27.01
C ALA A 173 12.19 22.26 27.51
N THR A 174 11.35 23.09 26.91
CA THR A 174 9.94 23.23 27.28
C THR A 174 9.05 22.16 26.64
N THR A 175 9.48 21.55 25.53
CA THR A 175 8.62 20.66 24.71
C THR A 175 9.13 19.22 24.60
N LYS A 176 10.37 18.92 25.01
CA LYS A 176 10.98 17.59 24.87
C LYS A 176 11.47 17.02 26.21
N TYR A 177 11.42 15.69 26.32
CA TYR A 177 12.17 14.90 27.29
C TYR A 177 13.47 14.38 26.67
N GLN A 178 14.48 14.17 27.51
CA GLN A 178 15.74 13.49 27.18
C GLN A 178 15.70 12.01 27.60
N ILE A 179 16.14 11.16 26.68
CA ILE A 179 16.38 9.73 26.89
C ILE A 179 17.89 9.49 26.92
N ASP A 180 18.37 8.85 27.99
CA ASP A 180 19.77 8.41 28.12
C ASP A 180 19.87 6.89 27.99
N ILE A 181 20.46 6.42 26.89
CA ILE A 181 20.78 5.01 26.68
C ILE A 181 22.25 4.79 27.03
N SER A 182 22.50 4.35 28.27
CA SER A 182 23.83 4.08 28.79
C SER A 182 24.49 2.83 28.22
N ASN A 183 23.70 1.86 27.74
CA ASN A 183 24.19 0.64 27.09
C ASN A 183 23.50 0.40 25.73
N PRO A 184 23.97 1.04 24.65
CA PRO A 184 23.40 0.90 23.32
C PRO A 184 23.39 -0.55 22.79
N LYS A 185 24.38 -1.38 23.17
CA LYS A 185 24.43 -2.78 22.72
C LYS A 185 23.31 -3.60 23.33
N GLN A 186 23.10 -3.46 24.64
CA GLN A 186 22.01 -4.15 25.34
C GLN A 186 20.65 -3.67 24.81
N PHE A 187 20.49 -2.35 24.60
CA PHE A 187 19.28 -1.78 24.00
C PHE A 187 18.96 -2.38 22.63
N ASN A 188 19.95 -2.41 21.71
CA ASN A 188 19.76 -2.96 20.37
C ASN A 188 19.50 -4.48 20.38
N LEU A 189 20.09 -5.23 21.31
CA LEU A 189 19.80 -6.65 21.49
C LEU A 189 18.36 -6.85 21.96
N VAL A 190 17.92 -6.10 22.96
CA VAL A 190 16.53 -6.17 23.45
C VAL A 190 15.54 -5.78 22.36
N ALA A 191 15.79 -4.69 21.62
CA ALA A 191 14.97 -4.32 20.46
C ALA A 191 14.90 -5.47 19.42
N GLY A 192 16.03 -6.12 19.16
CA GLY A 192 16.11 -7.30 18.29
C GLY A 192 15.29 -8.49 18.79
N PHE A 193 15.41 -8.83 20.08
CA PHE A 193 14.65 -9.94 20.68
C PHE A 193 13.15 -9.66 20.69
N LEU A 194 12.72 -8.49 21.16
CA LEU A 194 11.31 -8.11 21.16
C LEU A 194 10.72 -8.11 19.74
N SER A 195 11.49 -7.71 18.73
CA SER A 195 11.05 -7.75 17.33
C SER A 195 10.73 -9.16 16.82
N THR A 196 11.24 -10.22 17.47
CA THR A 196 10.92 -11.61 17.10
C THR A 196 9.68 -12.14 17.82
N GLY A 197 9.00 -11.32 18.65
CA GLY A 197 7.78 -11.68 19.35
C GLY A 197 7.99 -12.36 20.70
N VAL A 198 9.21 -12.34 21.26
CA VAL A 198 9.45 -12.89 22.59
C VAL A 198 8.96 -11.93 23.69
N SER A 199 8.51 -12.50 24.80
CA SER A 199 8.11 -11.75 26.00
C SER A 199 9.28 -11.02 26.68
N PHE A 200 8.98 -10.12 27.62
CA PHE A 200 10.02 -9.38 28.36
C PHE A 200 10.88 -10.30 29.22
N ARG A 201 10.26 -11.29 29.87
CA ARG A 201 10.97 -12.33 30.63
C ARG A 201 11.88 -13.18 29.76
N GLN A 202 11.39 -13.55 28.57
CA GLN A 202 12.23 -14.27 27.61
C GLN A 202 13.36 -13.39 27.09
N ALA A 203 13.14 -12.10 26.84
CA ALA A 203 14.19 -11.18 26.41
C ALA A 203 15.27 -10.99 27.51
N GLU A 204 14.90 -10.91 28.78
CA GLU A 204 15.85 -10.93 29.91
C GLU A 204 16.72 -12.20 29.88
N ALA A 205 16.08 -13.38 29.74
CA ALA A 205 16.79 -14.65 29.67
C ALA A 205 17.72 -14.72 28.45
N LEU A 206 17.27 -14.23 27.29
CA LEU A 206 18.06 -14.20 26.06
C LEU A 206 19.26 -13.24 26.16
N VAL A 207 19.12 -12.07 26.79
CA VAL A 207 20.25 -11.17 27.04
C VAL A 207 21.29 -11.84 27.93
N THR A 208 20.84 -12.50 28.99
CA THR A 208 21.72 -13.21 29.93
C THR A 208 22.44 -14.36 29.25
N MET A 209 21.72 -15.20 28.51
CA MET A 209 22.28 -16.30 27.72
C MET A 209 23.26 -15.77 26.66
N THR A 210 22.94 -14.66 26.01
CA THR A 210 23.83 -14.02 25.04
C THR A 210 25.13 -13.59 25.71
N LYS A 211 25.07 -12.94 26.87
CA LYS A 211 26.28 -12.56 27.63
C LYS A 211 27.12 -13.79 27.99
N GLU A 212 26.50 -14.86 28.50
CA GLU A 212 27.19 -16.08 28.93
C GLU A 212 27.86 -16.81 27.77
N VAL A 213 27.17 -16.99 26.66
CA VAL A 213 27.68 -17.70 25.47
C VAL A 213 28.74 -16.88 24.74
N THR A 214 28.56 -15.56 24.63
CA THR A 214 29.47 -14.68 23.88
C THR A 214 30.71 -14.28 24.69
N GLY A 215 30.64 -14.33 26.02
CA GLY A 215 31.68 -13.84 26.92
C GLY A 215 31.84 -12.32 26.92
N VAL A 216 30.92 -11.56 26.28
CA VAL A 216 31.02 -10.11 26.17
C VAL A 216 30.42 -9.45 27.41
N ALA A 217 31.30 -9.04 28.33
CA ALA A 217 30.89 -8.42 29.59
C ALA A 217 30.06 -7.13 29.40
N GLU A 218 30.31 -6.37 28.34
CA GLU A 218 29.64 -5.08 28.08
C GLU A 218 28.15 -5.21 27.73
N ILE A 219 27.67 -6.40 27.38
CA ILE A 219 26.23 -6.66 27.20
C ILE A 219 25.50 -6.49 28.54
N GLY A 220 26.16 -6.81 29.65
CA GLY A 220 25.55 -6.78 30.98
C GLY A 220 24.38 -7.77 31.13
N THR A 221 23.69 -7.69 32.26
CA THR A 221 22.42 -8.41 32.50
C THR A 221 21.27 -7.42 32.41
N ALA A 222 20.15 -7.81 31.83
CA ALA A 222 18.94 -6.98 31.76
C ALA A 222 17.84 -7.66 32.56
N LYS A 223 17.52 -7.12 33.74
CA LYS A 223 16.30 -7.54 34.46
C LYS A 223 15.06 -7.13 33.68
N ASP A 224 13.93 -7.78 33.94
CA ASP A 224 12.62 -7.46 33.37
C ASP A 224 12.29 -5.94 33.39
N GLU A 225 12.57 -5.26 34.52
CA GLU A 225 12.41 -3.80 34.64
C GLU A 225 13.21 -3.00 33.58
N ARG A 226 14.43 -3.47 33.25
CA ARG A 226 15.28 -2.85 32.22
C ARG A 226 14.77 -3.13 30.82
N VAL A 227 14.26 -4.33 30.58
CA VAL A 227 13.63 -4.70 29.30
C VAL A 227 12.39 -3.84 29.06
N ALA A 228 11.54 -3.68 30.07
CA ALA A 228 10.38 -2.79 30.03
C ALA A 228 10.79 -1.33 29.82
N GLN A 229 11.89 -0.86 30.42
CA GLN A 229 12.43 0.47 30.15
C GLN A 229 12.81 0.64 28.67
N TYR A 230 13.52 -0.33 28.09
CA TYR A 230 13.90 -0.27 26.67
C TYR A 230 12.69 -0.37 25.73
N ALA A 231 11.67 -1.15 26.08
CA ALA A 231 10.41 -1.18 25.34
C ALA A 231 9.74 0.21 25.32
N ARG A 232 9.68 0.93 26.44
CA ARG A 232 9.17 2.32 26.49
C ARG A 232 9.98 3.27 25.62
N PHE A 233 11.30 3.14 25.59
CA PHE A 233 12.14 3.95 24.71
C PHE A 233 11.90 3.65 23.23
N ILE A 234 11.77 2.37 22.86
CA ILE A 234 11.45 1.94 21.48
C ILE A 234 10.10 2.53 21.04
N LEU A 235 9.08 2.41 21.88
CA LEU A 235 7.75 3.00 21.67
C LEU A 235 7.84 4.50 21.43
N ALA A 236 8.45 5.23 22.36
CA ALA A 236 8.63 6.68 22.30
C ALA A 236 9.34 7.12 21.02
N LEU A 237 10.45 6.45 20.67
CA LEU A 237 11.26 6.77 19.49
C LEU A 237 10.49 6.51 18.19
N ASN A 238 9.74 5.42 18.11
CA ASN A 238 8.92 5.10 16.95
C ASN A 238 7.77 6.08 16.78
N LEU A 239 7.06 6.42 17.86
CA LEU A 239 5.98 7.41 17.82
C LEU A 239 6.53 8.78 17.42
N GLN A 240 7.70 9.17 17.90
CA GLN A 240 8.38 10.40 17.47
C GLN A 240 8.76 10.36 15.99
N HIS A 241 9.19 9.21 15.46
CA HIS A 241 9.43 9.05 14.02
C HIS A 241 8.15 9.13 13.21
N ILE A 242 7.08 8.45 13.64
CA ILE A 242 5.77 8.50 12.99
C ILE A 242 5.25 9.94 12.98
N HIS A 243 5.35 10.67 14.09
CA HIS A 243 5.03 12.11 14.15
C HIS A 243 5.80 12.90 13.08
N ASN A 244 7.12 12.73 12.99
CA ASN A 244 7.92 13.44 11.99
C ASN A 244 7.53 13.07 10.55
N ILE A 245 7.21 11.80 10.29
CA ILE A 245 6.77 11.31 8.98
C ILE A 245 5.43 11.93 8.61
N LEU A 246 4.46 11.91 9.54
CA LEU A 246 3.14 12.51 9.32
C LEU A 246 3.27 14.01 9.08
N ASP A 247 4.13 14.68 9.85
CA ASP A 247 4.35 16.12 9.71
C ASP A 247 5.04 16.53 8.40
N ASN A 248 5.64 15.58 7.66
CA ASN A 248 6.20 15.81 6.33
C ASN A 248 5.36 15.16 5.21
N SER A 249 4.21 14.57 5.55
CA SER A 249 3.28 13.98 4.61
C SER A 249 2.12 14.93 4.32
N TRP A 250 1.60 14.89 3.09
CA TRP A 250 0.41 15.66 2.74
C TRP A 250 -0.89 14.91 3.08
N ALA A 251 -0.81 13.59 3.15
CA ALA A 251 -1.92 12.73 3.48
C ALA A 251 -1.46 11.31 3.85
N PHE A 252 -2.37 10.57 4.49
CA PHE A 252 -2.25 9.15 4.79
C PHE A 252 -3.63 8.49 4.83
N SER A 253 -3.66 7.18 4.95
CA SER A 253 -4.87 6.41 5.23
C SER A 253 -4.72 5.59 6.50
N ILE A 254 -5.85 5.26 7.12
CA ILE A 254 -5.90 4.41 8.30
C ILE A 254 -6.35 3.03 7.85
N ALA A 255 -5.64 2.00 8.32
CA ALA A 255 -6.02 0.62 8.15
C ALA A 255 -6.44 0.05 9.50
N LEU A 256 -7.58 -0.62 9.49
CA LEU A 256 -8.19 -1.29 10.63
C LEU A 256 -8.14 -2.78 10.34
N ASP A 257 -7.13 -3.45 10.89
CA ASP A 257 -6.89 -4.86 10.65
C ASP A 257 -7.30 -5.65 11.91
N MET A 258 -8.34 -6.48 11.81
CA MET A 258 -8.84 -7.24 12.97
C MET A 258 -8.33 -8.67 12.94
N SER A 259 -7.81 -9.16 14.07
CA SER A 259 -7.43 -10.56 14.22
C SER A 259 -8.11 -11.16 15.44
N THR A 260 -8.71 -12.33 15.26
CA THR A 260 -9.29 -13.10 16.36
C THR A 260 -8.47 -14.37 16.56
N HIS A 261 -7.81 -14.48 17.71
CA HIS A 261 -7.10 -15.70 18.07
C HIS A 261 -7.58 -16.16 19.44
N MET A 262 -7.92 -17.46 19.56
CA MET A 262 -8.48 -18.14 20.75
C MET A 262 -9.33 -17.23 21.65
N SER A 263 -10.49 -16.79 21.16
CA SER A 263 -11.52 -16.00 21.88
C SER A 263 -11.18 -14.56 22.28
N THR A 264 -10.02 -14.02 21.88
CA THR A 264 -9.68 -12.60 22.05
C THR A 264 -9.48 -11.96 20.69
N SER A 265 -10.22 -10.91 20.41
CA SER A 265 -10.09 -10.13 19.18
C SER A 265 -9.23 -8.89 19.45
N TYR A 266 -8.28 -8.62 18.56
CA TYR A 266 -7.47 -7.39 18.55
C TYR A 266 -7.77 -6.64 17.28
N LEU A 267 -7.93 -5.33 17.40
CA LEU A 267 -7.99 -4.40 16.30
C LEU A 267 -6.64 -3.68 16.23
N ASP A 268 -5.87 -4.00 15.21
CA ASP A 268 -4.66 -3.27 14.86
C ASP A 268 -5.04 -2.02 14.05
N ILE A 269 -4.62 -0.86 14.54
CA ILE A 269 -4.75 0.40 13.81
C ILE A 269 -3.39 0.71 13.22
N CYS A 270 -3.33 0.74 11.89
CA CYS A 270 -2.14 1.05 11.14
C CYS A 270 -2.30 2.35 10.35
N ILE A 271 -1.19 3.08 10.18
CA ILE A 271 -1.09 4.23 9.27
C ILE A 271 -0.41 3.77 7.99
N ARG A 272 -1.09 3.95 6.87
CA ARG A 272 -0.54 3.73 5.52
C ARG A 272 -0.27 5.05 4.84
N LEU A 273 0.96 5.26 4.38
CA LEU A 273 1.35 6.52 3.75
C LEU A 273 2.49 6.33 2.75
N PHE A 274 2.66 7.31 1.86
CA PHE A 274 3.77 7.33 0.91
C PHE A 274 4.96 8.12 1.47
N TRP A 275 6.13 7.50 1.50
CA TRP A 275 7.36 8.10 1.97
C TRP A 275 8.54 7.76 1.06
N HIS A 276 9.15 8.78 0.46
CA HIS A 276 10.38 8.64 -0.34
C HIS A 276 10.38 7.52 -1.40
N GLY A 277 9.25 7.32 -2.09
CA GLY A 277 9.10 6.34 -3.17
C GLY A 277 8.39 5.05 -2.75
N ASP A 278 8.33 4.75 -1.45
CA ASP A 278 7.71 3.53 -0.94
C ASP A 278 6.39 3.84 -0.19
N ILE A 279 5.47 2.88 -0.21
CA ILE A 279 4.26 2.92 0.60
C ILE A 279 4.55 2.16 1.88
N LEU A 280 4.45 2.84 3.01
CA LEU A 280 4.67 2.27 4.34
C LEU A 280 3.34 1.82 4.93
N ASN A 281 3.37 0.71 5.67
CA ASN A 281 2.29 0.29 6.58
C ASN A 281 2.88 0.26 7.99
N LEU A 282 2.51 1.22 8.83
CA LEU A 282 3.10 1.45 10.14
C LEU A 282 2.08 1.15 11.23
N HIS A 283 2.42 0.26 12.15
CA HIS A 283 1.60 -0.01 13.34
C HIS A 283 1.51 1.27 14.18
N LEU A 284 0.28 1.69 14.51
CA LEU A 284 0.03 2.85 15.37
C LEU A 284 -0.30 2.40 16.79
N ILE A 285 -1.34 1.58 16.93
CA ILE A 285 -1.81 1.07 18.23
C ILE A 285 -2.73 -0.15 18.03
N GLY A 286 -2.55 -1.17 18.87
CA GLY A 286 -3.44 -2.31 18.98
C GLY A 286 -4.46 -2.14 20.11
N ILE A 287 -5.72 -2.37 19.81
CA ILE A 287 -6.84 -2.26 20.75
C ILE A 287 -7.51 -3.62 20.94
N LEU A 288 -7.69 -4.03 22.19
CA LEU A 288 -8.44 -5.22 22.57
C LEU A 288 -9.94 -5.02 22.36
N VAL A 289 -10.56 -5.91 21.58
CA VAL A 289 -12.00 -5.91 21.32
C VAL A 289 -12.66 -7.00 22.16
N PHE A 290 -13.25 -6.60 23.28
CA PHE A 290 -14.14 -7.42 24.10
C PHE A 290 -15.60 -7.08 23.78
N CYS A 291 -16.54 -8.00 24.05
CA CYS A 291 -17.98 -7.83 23.81
C CYS A 291 -18.64 -6.64 24.55
N ARG A 292 -17.90 -5.87 25.36
CA ARG A 292 -18.37 -4.68 26.10
C ARG A 292 -17.89 -3.36 25.50
N HIS A 293 -16.88 -3.36 24.63
CA HIS A 293 -16.30 -2.12 24.10
C HIS A 293 -17.11 -1.56 22.94
N THR A 294 -17.36 -0.26 22.99
CA THR A 294 -18.12 0.45 21.94
C THR A 294 -17.16 0.99 20.87
N ALA A 295 -17.65 1.15 19.63
CA ALA A 295 -16.87 1.82 18.58
C ALA A 295 -16.43 3.24 18.98
N ALA A 296 -17.18 3.90 19.89
CA ALA A 296 -16.81 5.20 20.45
C ALA A 296 -15.55 5.15 21.33
N GLU A 297 -15.32 4.03 22.06
CA GLU A 297 -14.12 3.85 22.86
C GLU A 297 -12.87 3.64 22.01
N VAL A 298 -12.99 2.83 20.96
CA VAL A 298 -11.95 2.62 19.95
C VAL A 298 -11.58 3.93 19.28
N TYR A 299 -12.58 4.68 18.81
CA TYR A 299 -12.37 5.99 18.19
C TYR A 299 -11.67 6.97 19.13
N ARG A 300 -12.06 7.03 20.40
CA ARG A 300 -11.47 7.94 21.39
C ARG A 300 -9.98 7.66 21.60
N HIS A 301 -9.59 6.38 21.73
CA HIS A 301 -8.19 6.00 21.91
C HIS A 301 -7.36 6.31 20.67
N ALA A 302 -7.83 5.89 19.50
CA ALA A 302 -7.13 6.17 18.23
C ALA A 302 -6.99 7.68 17.98
N SER A 303 -8.06 8.45 18.23
CA SER A 303 -8.06 9.90 18.06
C SER A 303 -7.11 10.58 19.04
N ALA A 304 -7.05 10.15 20.30
CA ALA A 304 -6.11 10.73 21.27
C ALA A 304 -4.64 10.52 20.88
N VAL A 305 -4.30 9.34 20.33
CA VAL A 305 -2.96 9.09 19.78
C VAL A 305 -2.70 10.01 18.58
N LEU A 306 -3.64 10.09 17.63
CA LEU A 306 -3.49 10.92 16.43
C LEU A 306 -3.44 12.42 16.74
N ASP A 307 -4.21 12.92 17.72
CA ASP A 307 -4.20 14.32 18.16
C ASP A 307 -2.80 14.73 18.68
N VAL A 308 -2.06 13.79 19.28
CA VAL A 308 -0.67 14.00 19.72
C VAL A 308 0.32 13.91 18.56
N LEU A 309 0.16 12.93 17.66
CA LEU A 309 1.12 12.70 16.58
C LEU A 309 0.94 13.65 15.39
N CYS A 310 -0.26 14.15 15.14
CA CYS A 310 -0.56 15.02 14.01
C CYS A 310 -1.88 15.76 14.29
N THR A 311 -1.81 16.99 14.77
CA THR A 311 -3.01 17.78 15.14
C THR A 311 -3.99 17.99 13.98
N GLU A 312 -3.50 17.99 12.74
CA GLU A 312 -4.29 18.14 11.52
C GLU A 312 -4.76 16.80 10.92
N TRP A 313 -4.62 15.67 11.63
CA TRP A 313 -4.87 14.34 11.07
C TRP A 313 -6.26 14.19 10.43
N LYS A 314 -7.29 14.85 10.98
CA LYS A 314 -8.67 14.79 10.48
C LYS A 314 -8.81 15.32 9.06
N THR A 315 -8.01 16.32 8.69
CA THR A 315 -7.98 16.82 7.32
C THR A 315 -7.07 15.96 6.45
N MET A 316 -5.98 15.42 7.00
CA MET A 316 -4.99 14.64 6.25
C MET A 316 -5.43 13.22 5.87
N VAL A 317 -6.34 12.60 6.63
CA VAL A 317 -6.84 11.25 6.32
C VAL A 317 -7.60 11.27 4.98
N ILE A 318 -7.13 10.47 4.02
CA ILE A 318 -7.79 10.27 2.72
C ILE A 318 -8.85 9.18 2.81
N SER A 319 -8.56 8.10 3.54
CA SER A 319 -9.49 6.98 3.69
C SER A 319 -9.22 6.21 4.97
N ILE A 320 -10.24 5.47 5.42
CA ILE A 320 -10.14 4.47 6.47
C ILE A 320 -10.58 3.15 5.82
N SER A 321 -9.72 2.14 5.86
CA SER A 321 -9.96 0.83 5.26
C SER A 321 -10.06 -0.23 6.35
N THR A 322 -10.95 -1.20 6.17
CA THR A 322 -11.07 -2.42 6.99
C THR A 322 -10.70 -3.63 6.13
N ASP A 323 -10.37 -4.74 6.77
CA ASP A 323 -10.02 -6.03 6.17
C ASP A 323 -11.18 -6.70 5.42
N GLY A 324 -11.64 -6.08 4.33
CA GLY A 324 -12.43 -6.74 3.28
C GLY A 324 -13.79 -7.32 3.66
N GLU A 325 -14.22 -7.30 4.94
CA GLU A 325 -15.51 -7.86 5.35
C GLU A 325 -16.65 -7.09 4.64
N PRO A 326 -17.47 -7.75 3.80
CA PRO A 326 -18.44 -7.13 2.88
C PRO A 326 -19.50 -6.21 3.51
N ARG A 327 -19.56 -6.15 4.85
CA ARG A 327 -20.54 -5.36 5.61
C ARG A 327 -20.03 -3.98 6.04
N MET A 328 -18.74 -3.68 5.88
CA MET A 328 -18.10 -2.48 6.45
C MET A 328 -17.41 -1.57 5.41
N ILE A 329 -17.78 -1.71 4.12
CA ILE A 329 -17.32 -0.79 3.06
C ILE A 329 -18.18 0.49 3.11
N GLY A 330 -17.79 1.40 4.01
CA GLY A 330 -18.33 2.75 4.10
C GLY A 330 -17.82 3.64 2.98
N HIS A 331 -18.74 4.46 2.47
CA HIS A 331 -18.58 5.62 1.61
C HIS A 331 -17.20 6.31 1.71
N ILE A 332 -16.38 6.16 0.67
CA ILE A 332 -15.29 7.04 0.18
C ILE A 332 -14.15 6.15 -0.33
N GLY A 333 -14.26 5.78 -1.61
CA GLY A 333 -13.25 5.05 -2.37
C GLY A 333 -13.83 4.78 -3.75
N GLY A 334 -13.31 5.47 -4.77
CA GLY A 334 -13.73 5.33 -6.18
C GLY A 334 -13.34 3.95 -6.73
N CYS A 335 -14.03 2.91 -6.30
CA CYS A 335 -13.84 1.55 -6.75
C CYS A 335 -14.36 1.41 -8.19
N GLY A 336 -13.59 0.74 -9.08
CA GLY A 336 -14.03 0.45 -10.45
C GLY A 336 -15.40 -0.27 -10.49
N LEU A 337 -15.76 -0.99 -9.43
CA LEU A 337 -17.09 -1.56 -9.22
C LEU A 337 -18.20 -0.49 -9.21
N HIS A 338 -18.04 0.57 -8.42
CA HIS A 338 -19.04 1.63 -8.29
C HIS A 338 -19.07 2.59 -9.48
N GLN A 339 -17.98 2.70 -10.24
CA GLN A 339 -18.00 3.48 -11.48
C GLN A 339 -18.64 2.70 -12.63
N LEU A 340 -18.39 1.38 -12.72
CA LEU A 340 -19.05 0.49 -13.69
C LEU A 340 -20.57 0.44 -13.48
N ASP A 341 -20.98 0.33 -12.22
CA ASP A 341 -22.33 0.55 -11.71
C ASP A 341 -23.01 1.77 -12.32
N LEU A 342 -22.43 2.96 -12.12
CA LEU A 342 -23.04 4.21 -12.56
C LEU A 342 -23.20 4.27 -14.09
N LYS A 343 -22.21 3.75 -14.84
CA LYS A 343 -22.27 3.68 -16.30
C LYS A 343 -23.36 2.72 -16.79
N LEU A 344 -23.54 1.55 -16.14
CA LEU A 344 -24.61 0.61 -16.46
C LEU A 344 -25.99 1.17 -16.11
N ARG A 345 -26.09 1.90 -14.99
CA ARG A 345 -27.33 2.58 -14.61
C ARG A 345 -27.79 3.57 -15.68
N SER A 346 -26.90 4.49 -16.08
CA SER A 346 -27.19 5.46 -17.15
C SER A 346 -27.65 4.76 -18.43
N PHE A 347 -26.93 3.70 -18.82
CA PHE A 347 -27.29 2.90 -19.99
C PHE A 347 -28.71 2.34 -19.91
N TYR A 348 -29.11 1.71 -18.79
CA TYR A 348 -30.45 1.15 -18.65
C TYR A 348 -31.55 2.22 -18.58
N GLU A 349 -31.30 3.34 -17.92
CA GLU A 349 -32.24 4.46 -17.80
C GLU A 349 -32.53 5.10 -19.17
N GLU A 350 -31.59 5.08 -20.11
CA GLU A 350 -31.75 5.64 -21.47
C GLU A 350 -32.46 4.68 -22.46
N LEU A 351 -32.70 3.42 -22.12
CA LEU A 351 -33.27 2.43 -23.05
C LEU A 351 -34.74 2.68 -23.38
N MET A 352 -35.08 2.50 -24.67
CA MET A 352 -36.43 2.71 -25.21
C MET A 352 -37.02 4.08 -24.87
N ASP A 353 -36.25 5.15 -25.09
CA ASP A 353 -36.67 6.52 -24.77
C ASP A 353 -37.12 6.65 -23.31
N GLU A 354 -36.32 6.09 -22.39
CA GLU A 354 -36.53 6.07 -20.94
C GLU A 354 -37.73 5.24 -20.45
N GLN A 355 -38.36 4.44 -21.32
CA GLN A 355 -39.55 3.66 -20.98
C GLN A 355 -39.23 2.24 -20.48
N PHE A 356 -38.07 1.68 -20.82
CA PHE A 356 -37.81 0.26 -20.56
C PHE A 356 -37.89 -0.11 -19.06
N VAL A 357 -37.20 0.65 -18.19
CA VAL A 357 -37.12 0.38 -16.75
C VAL A 357 -38.46 0.59 -16.06
N SER A 358 -39.22 1.62 -16.45
CA SER A 358 -40.54 1.90 -15.89
C SER A 358 -41.54 0.79 -16.25
N MET A 359 -41.51 0.29 -17.48
CA MET A 359 -42.32 -0.85 -17.91
C MET A 359 -41.93 -2.15 -17.20
N LEU A 360 -40.61 -2.40 -17.03
CA LEU A 360 -40.11 -3.58 -16.33
C LEU A 360 -40.56 -3.58 -14.87
N THR A 361 -40.40 -2.48 -14.16
CA THR A 361 -40.80 -2.35 -12.74
C THR A 361 -42.31 -2.45 -12.56
N ALA A 362 -43.10 -1.86 -13.46
CA ALA A 362 -44.56 -2.01 -13.47
C ALA A 362 -44.99 -3.47 -13.66
N LEU A 363 -44.35 -4.19 -14.60
CA LEU A 363 -44.63 -5.61 -14.86
C LEU A 363 -44.23 -6.50 -13.67
N ILE A 364 -43.07 -6.27 -13.06
CA ILE A 364 -42.64 -6.97 -11.83
C ILE A 364 -43.69 -6.77 -10.74
N GLY A 365 -44.11 -5.53 -10.49
CA GLY A 365 -45.14 -5.22 -9.50
C GLY A 365 -46.48 -5.91 -9.80
N TYR A 366 -46.87 -5.99 -11.06
CA TYR A 366 -48.09 -6.70 -11.48
C TYR A 366 -47.98 -8.21 -11.21
N LEU A 367 -46.88 -8.85 -11.67
CA LEU A 367 -46.65 -10.29 -11.51
C LEU A 367 -46.55 -10.70 -10.04
N HIS A 368 -45.95 -9.86 -9.19
CA HIS A 368 -45.87 -10.09 -7.75
C HIS A 368 -47.23 -10.19 -7.06
N ARG A 369 -48.29 -9.63 -7.66
CA ARG A 369 -49.67 -9.70 -7.16
C ARG A 369 -50.44 -10.92 -7.70
N GLN A 370 -49.87 -11.71 -8.61
CA GLN A 370 -50.53 -12.86 -9.22
C GLN A 370 -50.14 -14.16 -8.52
N GLN A 371 -50.74 -14.44 -7.35
CA GLN A 371 -50.36 -15.59 -6.53
C GLN A 371 -50.56 -16.95 -7.24
N ASN A 372 -51.60 -17.07 -8.06
CA ASN A 372 -51.85 -18.31 -8.82
C ASN A 372 -50.73 -18.59 -9.82
N LEU A 373 -50.32 -17.58 -10.60
CA LEU A 373 -49.21 -17.71 -11.55
C LEU A 373 -47.89 -18.05 -10.84
N ILE A 374 -47.63 -17.41 -9.69
CA ILE A 374 -46.43 -17.70 -8.89
C ILE A 374 -46.43 -19.15 -8.42
N ASN A 375 -47.58 -19.67 -7.97
CA ASN A 375 -47.73 -21.05 -7.55
C ASN A 375 -47.54 -22.02 -8.74
N ASP A 376 -48.11 -21.71 -9.91
CA ASP A 376 -48.01 -22.54 -11.12
C ASP A 376 -46.56 -22.61 -11.64
N MET A 377 -45.84 -21.48 -11.61
CA MET A 377 -44.44 -21.41 -12.02
C MET A 377 -43.45 -21.91 -10.95
N ALA A 378 -43.92 -22.14 -9.71
CA ALA A 378 -43.12 -22.46 -8.53
C ALA A 378 -41.95 -21.47 -8.28
N THR A 379 -42.07 -20.23 -8.74
CA THR A 379 -41.05 -19.19 -8.59
C THR A 379 -41.67 -17.81 -8.64
N LYS A 380 -40.95 -16.82 -8.07
CA LYS A 380 -41.34 -15.42 -8.07
C LYS A 380 -40.21 -14.59 -8.68
N CYS A 381 -40.57 -13.62 -9.53
CA CYS A 381 -39.60 -12.68 -10.09
C CYS A 381 -38.85 -11.94 -8.98
N CYS A 382 -37.54 -11.76 -9.15
CA CYS A 382 -36.73 -10.91 -8.28
C CYS A 382 -37.20 -9.45 -8.36
N THR A 383 -36.97 -8.68 -7.29
CA THR A 383 -37.14 -7.22 -7.32
C THR A 383 -35.91 -6.57 -7.94
N LEU A 384 -36.11 -5.54 -8.75
CA LEU A 384 -35.03 -4.70 -9.25
C LEU A 384 -34.55 -3.79 -8.10
N ALA A 385 -33.28 -3.90 -7.72
CA ALA A 385 -32.71 -3.11 -6.64
C ALA A 385 -32.24 -1.75 -7.18
N GLU A 386 -32.61 -0.65 -6.51
CA GLU A 386 -32.26 0.72 -6.92
C GLU A 386 -30.75 1.02 -6.84
N THR A 387 -30.02 0.28 -6.00
CA THR A 387 -28.60 0.54 -5.68
C THR A 387 -27.63 -0.51 -6.20
N ARG A 388 -28.11 -1.60 -6.84
CA ARG A 388 -27.28 -2.73 -7.28
C ARG A 388 -27.82 -3.39 -8.57
N TRP A 389 -27.24 -3.03 -9.72
CA TRP A 389 -27.55 -3.49 -11.09
C TRP A 389 -27.23 -4.96 -11.35
N GLU A 390 -26.53 -5.66 -10.45
CA GLU A 390 -26.51 -7.13 -10.47
C GLU A 390 -27.94 -7.71 -10.40
N SER A 391 -28.88 -6.96 -9.82
CA SER A 391 -30.31 -7.31 -9.85
C SER A 391 -30.90 -7.30 -11.25
N MET A 392 -30.41 -6.46 -12.18
CA MET A 392 -30.88 -6.43 -13.57
C MET A 392 -30.60 -7.76 -14.27
N SER A 393 -29.39 -8.31 -14.12
CA SER A 393 -29.04 -9.62 -14.68
C SER A 393 -29.93 -10.74 -14.14
N LYS A 394 -30.18 -10.75 -12.82
CA LYS A 394 -31.07 -11.74 -12.19
C LYS A 394 -32.51 -11.63 -12.69
N VAL A 395 -33.03 -10.40 -12.80
CA VAL A 395 -34.38 -10.12 -13.30
C VAL A 395 -34.52 -10.51 -14.77
N ALA A 396 -33.62 -10.03 -15.64
CA ALA A 396 -33.64 -10.31 -17.06
C ALA A 396 -33.52 -11.82 -17.34
N SER A 397 -32.63 -12.52 -16.64
CA SER A 397 -32.47 -13.96 -16.75
C SER A 397 -33.72 -14.74 -16.29
N TRP A 398 -34.39 -14.27 -15.22
CA TRP A 398 -35.66 -14.85 -14.78
C TRP A 398 -36.76 -14.69 -15.84
N PHE A 399 -36.90 -13.48 -16.41
CA PHE A 399 -37.84 -13.25 -17.51
C PHE A 399 -37.49 -14.08 -18.74
N LYS A 400 -36.22 -14.14 -19.15
CA LYS A 400 -35.75 -14.99 -20.25
C LYS A 400 -36.16 -16.44 -20.02
N THR A 401 -35.95 -16.98 -18.83
CA THR A 401 -36.28 -18.37 -18.48
C THR A 401 -37.80 -18.63 -18.54
N HIS A 402 -38.61 -17.73 -18.00
CA HIS A 402 -40.05 -17.95 -17.82
C HIS A 402 -40.94 -17.23 -18.85
N ARG A 403 -40.34 -16.67 -19.91
CA ARG A 403 -41.02 -15.83 -20.91
C ARG A 403 -42.28 -16.45 -21.52
N VAL A 404 -42.28 -17.77 -21.74
CA VAL A 404 -43.41 -18.48 -22.36
C VAL A 404 -44.63 -18.44 -21.44
N ALA A 405 -44.49 -18.89 -20.20
CA ALA A 405 -45.57 -18.92 -19.21
C ALA A 405 -46.10 -17.51 -18.91
N ILE A 406 -45.20 -16.52 -18.79
CA ILE A 406 -45.58 -15.12 -18.56
C ILE A 406 -46.39 -14.59 -19.75
N ARG A 407 -45.95 -14.84 -20.97
CA ARG A 407 -46.66 -14.38 -22.17
C ARG A 407 -48.04 -15.00 -22.31
N GLU A 408 -48.15 -16.32 -22.17
CA GLU A 408 -49.44 -17.01 -22.21
C GLU A 408 -50.40 -16.46 -21.15
N TYR A 409 -49.89 -16.18 -19.96
CA TYR A 409 -50.67 -15.56 -18.89
C TYR A 409 -51.13 -14.14 -19.24
N LEU A 410 -50.23 -13.30 -19.77
CA LEU A 410 -50.54 -11.92 -20.17
C LEU A 410 -51.51 -11.87 -21.36
N GLU A 411 -51.40 -12.82 -22.29
CA GLU A 411 -52.33 -12.99 -23.42
C GLU A 411 -53.72 -13.39 -22.90
N ALA A 412 -53.81 -14.34 -21.96
CA ALA A 412 -55.06 -14.80 -21.39
C ALA A 412 -55.75 -13.77 -20.47
N LYS A 413 -54.99 -13.03 -19.65
CA LYS A 413 -55.54 -12.05 -18.70
C LYS A 413 -55.73 -10.67 -19.28
N ASN A 414 -55.05 -10.35 -20.39
CA ASN A 414 -55.17 -9.10 -21.11
C ASN A 414 -55.08 -7.84 -20.22
N PRO A 415 -54.02 -7.66 -19.41
CA PRO A 415 -53.88 -6.48 -18.55
C PRO A 415 -53.71 -5.20 -19.38
N SER A 416 -54.05 -4.04 -18.79
CA SER A 416 -53.92 -2.71 -19.42
C SER A 416 -52.47 -2.35 -19.80
N TYR A 417 -51.49 -3.03 -19.20
CA TYR A 417 -50.07 -2.85 -19.46
C TYR A 417 -49.54 -4.10 -20.17
N LYS A 418 -49.63 -4.14 -21.51
CA LYS A 418 -48.99 -5.18 -22.32
C LYS A 418 -47.60 -4.70 -22.75
N SER A 419 -46.60 -5.53 -22.51
CA SER A 419 -45.27 -5.28 -23.06
C SER A 419 -45.30 -5.43 -24.58
N PRO A 420 -44.90 -4.40 -25.35
CA PRO A 420 -44.85 -4.44 -26.81
C PRO A 420 -43.76 -5.40 -27.29
N HIS A 421 -43.78 -5.75 -28.58
CA HIS A 421 -42.83 -6.71 -29.15
C HIS A 421 -41.38 -6.22 -29.00
N GLU A 422 -41.16 -4.92 -29.21
CA GLU A 422 -39.91 -4.20 -29.03
C GLU A 422 -39.35 -4.37 -27.61
N TRP A 423 -40.22 -4.30 -26.60
CA TRP A 423 -39.79 -4.45 -25.20
C TRP A 423 -39.21 -5.83 -24.90
N TRP A 424 -39.77 -6.88 -25.52
CA TRP A 424 -39.22 -8.24 -25.39
C TRP A 424 -37.87 -8.39 -26.09
N VAL A 425 -37.66 -7.69 -27.21
CA VAL A 425 -36.35 -7.64 -27.88
C VAL A 425 -35.33 -6.95 -26.98
N VAL A 426 -35.67 -5.79 -26.41
CA VAL A 426 -34.79 -5.07 -25.47
C VAL A 426 -34.49 -5.89 -24.22
N LEU A 427 -35.47 -6.62 -23.68
CA LEU A 427 -35.24 -7.47 -22.51
C LEU A 427 -34.20 -8.56 -22.79
N MET A 428 -34.24 -9.18 -23.97
CA MET A 428 -33.26 -10.19 -24.38
C MET A 428 -31.87 -9.56 -24.56
N PHE A 429 -31.80 -8.42 -25.23
CA PHE A 429 -30.57 -7.63 -25.36
C PHE A 429 -29.95 -7.25 -24.00
N VAL A 430 -30.78 -6.75 -23.08
CA VAL A 430 -30.39 -6.39 -21.71
C VAL A 430 -29.89 -7.61 -20.93
N GLU A 431 -30.47 -8.79 -21.16
CA GLU A 431 -30.01 -10.02 -20.50
C GLU A 431 -28.55 -10.35 -20.88
N ASP A 432 -28.21 -10.33 -22.18
CA ASP A 432 -26.86 -10.60 -22.65
C ASP A 432 -25.84 -9.53 -22.20
N VAL A 433 -26.22 -8.24 -22.23
CA VAL A 433 -25.38 -7.14 -21.72
C VAL A 433 -25.17 -7.27 -20.20
N SER A 434 -26.24 -7.45 -19.44
CA SER A 434 -26.19 -7.55 -17.98
C SER A 434 -25.49 -8.82 -17.49
N ALA A 435 -25.59 -9.94 -18.23
CA ALA A 435 -24.88 -11.18 -17.92
C ALA A 435 -23.35 -11.01 -18.07
N ALA A 436 -22.89 -10.36 -19.14
CA ALA A 436 -21.48 -10.03 -19.34
C ALA A 436 -20.96 -9.11 -18.21
N ALA A 437 -21.71 -8.05 -17.89
CA ALA A 437 -21.39 -7.18 -16.76
C ALA A 437 -21.33 -7.95 -15.43
N ALA A 438 -22.31 -8.81 -15.15
CA ALA A 438 -22.36 -9.60 -13.91
C ALA A 438 -21.17 -10.57 -13.78
N ALA A 439 -20.69 -11.14 -14.89
CA ALA A 439 -19.48 -11.95 -14.90
C ALA A 439 -18.24 -11.10 -14.54
N THR A 440 -18.12 -9.90 -15.11
CA THR A 440 -17.06 -8.94 -14.76
C THR A 440 -17.15 -8.52 -13.29
N PHE A 441 -18.35 -8.25 -12.76
CA PHE A 441 -18.55 -7.95 -11.33
C PHE A 441 -18.05 -9.08 -10.43
N LYS A 442 -18.37 -10.34 -10.75
CA LYS A 442 -17.88 -11.49 -10.00
C LYS A 442 -16.36 -11.64 -10.07
N GLN A 443 -15.72 -11.24 -11.17
CA GLN A 443 -14.26 -11.21 -11.27
C GLN A 443 -13.68 -10.10 -10.40
N LEU A 444 -14.27 -8.91 -10.44
CA LEU A 444 -13.86 -7.74 -9.66
C LEU A 444 -14.06 -7.94 -8.14
N GLN A 445 -15.06 -8.71 -7.73
CA GLN A 445 -15.42 -8.99 -6.32
C GLN A 445 -14.60 -10.10 -5.64
N LYS A 446 -13.79 -10.88 -6.36
CA LYS A 446 -12.91 -11.88 -5.73
C LYS A 446 -11.76 -11.18 -4.98
N ASP A 447 -11.42 -11.68 -3.80
CA ASP A 447 -10.38 -11.11 -2.92
C ASP A 447 -9.06 -10.87 -3.69
N ASP A 448 -8.46 -9.69 -3.46
CA ASP A 448 -7.22 -9.17 -4.07
C ASP A 448 -7.26 -8.69 -5.54
N THR A 449 -8.33 -8.02 -6.01
CA THR A 449 -8.27 -7.38 -7.35
C THR A 449 -7.52 -6.05 -7.32
N LEU A 450 -6.20 -6.13 -7.56
CA LEU A 450 -5.33 -5.02 -7.93
C LEU A 450 -5.93 -4.15 -9.05
N VAL A 451 -5.70 -2.83 -9.03
CA VAL A 451 -6.22 -1.87 -10.03
C VAL A 451 -5.94 -2.29 -11.48
N SER A 452 -4.78 -2.91 -11.75
CA SER A 452 -4.44 -3.46 -13.07
C SER A 452 -5.37 -4.60 -13.52
N ARG A 453 -5.76 -5.50 -12.62
CA ARG A 453 -6.73 -6.57 -12.90
C ARG A 453 -8.14 -6.00 -13.05
N GLN A 454 -8.46 -4.92 -12.34
CA GLN A 454 -9.71 -4.19 -12.55
C GLN A 454 -9.75 -3.56 -13.95
N HIS A 455 -8.66 -2.93 -14.39
CA HIS A 455 -8.54 -2.40 -15.76
C HIS A 455 -8.63 -3.50 -16.82
N GLU A 456 -7.97 -4.65 -16.63
CA GLU A 456 -8.06 -5.77 -17.57
C GLU A 456 -9.48 -6.33 -17.66
N ALA A 457 -10.16 -6.52 -16.52
CA ALA A 457 -11.53 -7.00 -16.48
C ALA A 457 -12.52 -6.03 -17.15
N ILE A 458 -12.35 -4.72 -16.95
CA ILE A 458 -13.16 -3.68 -17.61
C ILE A 458 -12.81 -3.60 -19.11
N ALA A 459 -11.53 -3.72 -19.48
CA ALA A 459 -11.12 -3.74 -20.88
C ALA A 459 -11.67 -4.95 -21.64
N ASN A 460 -11.72 -6.13 -21.00
CA ASN A 460 -12.32 -7.33 -21.56
C ASN A 460 -13.84 -7.17 -21.74
N LEU A 461 -14.53 -6.56 -20.77
CA LEU A 461 -15.95 -6.22 -20.90
C LEU A 461 -16.20 -5.25 -22.07
N ARG A 462 -15.36 -4.21 -22.20
CA ARG A 462 -15.42 -3.27 -23.32
C ARG A 462 -15.24 -3.99 -24.66
N THR A 463 -14.26 -4.88 -24.78
CA THR A 463 -14.05 -5.69 -25.99
C THR A 463 -15.28 -6.56 -26.30
N CYS A 464 -15.84 -7.23 -25.30
CA CYS A 464 -17.05 -8.03 -25.46
C CYS A 464 -18.22 -7.22 -26.04
N TYR A 465 -18.44 -5.99 -25.55
CA TYR A 465 -19.49 -5.12 -26.09
C TYR A 465 -19.17 -4.59 -27.47
N LYS A 466 -17.90 -4.33 -27.79
CA LYS A 466 -17.50 -3.96 -29.16
C LYS A 466 -17.82 -5.09 -30.13
N ASP A 467 -17.57 -6.34 -29.74
CA ASP A 467 -17.79 -7.51 -30.59
C ASP A 467 -19.28 -7.74 -30.89
N TYR A 468 -20.18 -7.44 -29.95
CA TYR A 468 -21.64 -7.56 -30.17
C TYR A 468 -22.12 -6.78 -31.39
N ILE A 469 -21.60 -5.56 -31.62
CA ILE A 469 -22.08 -4.66 -32.68
C ILE A 469 -20.99 -4.30 -33.71
N LYS A 470 -19.86 -5.00 -33.68
CA LYS A 470 -18.66 -4.71 -34.48
C LYS A 470 -18.26 -3.23 -34.42
N ALA A 471 -18.25 -2.66 -33.22
CA ALA A 471 -17.98 -1.24 -33.02
C ALA A 471 -16.55 -0.87 -33.45
N ASN A 472 -16.45 0.15 -34.30
CA ASN A 472 -15.22 0.78 -34.74
C ASN A 472 -14.82 1.89 -33.76
N GLY A 473 -13.52 2.00 -33.50
CA GLY A 473 -12.94 3.04 -32.64
C GLY A 473 -12.04 2.51 -31.52
N PRO A 474 -11.34 3.38 -30.77
CA PRO A 474 -11.41 4.85 -30.80
C PRO A 474 -11.13 5.47 -32.17
N LEU A 475 -12.03 6.32 -32.67
CA LEU A 475 -11.88 7.02 -33.95
C LEU A 475 -10.82 8.12 -33.83
N ALA A 476 -9.94 8.24 -34.82
CA ALA A 476 -8.96 9.32 -34.88
C ALA A 476 -9.58 10.63 -35.42
N SER A 477 -8.98 11.77 -35.11
CA SER A 477 -9.40 13.08 -35.64
C SER A 477 -9.51 13.06 -37.17
N GLY A 478 -10.67 13.41 -37.72
CA GLY A 478 -10.97 13.41 -39.15
C GLY A 478 -11.72 12.17 -39.65
N GLN A 479 -11.61 11.01 -39.00
CA GLN A 479 -12.33 9.79 -39.42
C GLN A 479 -13.85 9.88 -39.24
N ARG A 480 -14.33 10.89 -38.50
CA ARG A 480 -15.75 11.18 -38.34
C ARG A 480 -16.40 11.64 -39.65
N GLU A 481 -15.68 12.42 -40.44
CA GLU A 481 -16.21 13.03 -41.67
C GLU A 481 -16.50 11.98 -42.76
N ASP A 482 -15.88 10.79 -42.63
CA ASP A 482 -16.06 9.64 -43.51
C ASP A 482 -17.21 8.70 -43.06
N ILE A 483 -17.88 9.00 -41.93
CA ILE A 483 -18.95 8.15 -41.39
C ILE A 483 -20.28 8.48 -42.07
N ASP A 484 -20.93 7.45 -42.60
CA ASP A 484 -22.26 7.56 -43.20
C ASP A 484 -23.32 7.62 -42.10
N ILE A 485 -23.73 8.83 -41.70
CA ILE A 485 -24.71 9.06 -40.64
C ILE A 485 -26.09 8.44 -40.89
N GLU A 486 -26.42 8.09 -42.14
CA GLU A 486 -27.67 7.40 -42.45
C GLU A 486 -27.59 5.93 -42.04
N ARG A 487 -26.41 5.30 -42.19
CA ARG A 487 -26.20 3.86 -41.96
C ARG A 487 -25.51 3.53 -40.63
N ASP A 488 -24.76 4.49 -40.10
CA ASP A 488 -23.95 4.35 -38.90
C ASP A 488 -24.53 5.15 -37.74
N VAL A 489 -24.21 4.68 -36.54
CA VAL A 489 -24.46 5.36 -35.28
C VAL A 489 -23.12 5.68 -34.66
N VAL A 490 -23.00 6.86 -34.08
CA VAL A 490 -21.78 7.32 -33.40
C VAL A 490 -22.07 7.53 -31.92
N SER A 491 -21.13 7.24 -31.02
CA SER A 491 -21.23 7.55 -29.58
C SER A 491 -21.37 9.07 -29.35
N SER A 492 -21.91 9.47 -28.20
CA SER A 492 -22.15 10.90 -27.88
C SER A 492 -20.87 11.73 -27.75
N ASN A 493 -19.73 11.08 -27.50
CA ASN A 493 -18.42 11.71 -27.47
C ASN A 493 -17.63 11.57 -28.79
N ASP A 494 -18.28 11.09 -29.85
CA ASP A 494 -17.71 10.93 -31.19
C ASP A 494 -16.51 9.96 -31.31
N MET A 495 -16.31 9.10 -30.31
CA MET A 495 -15.17 8.20 -30.23
C MET A 495 -15.39 6.82 -30.85
N TYR A 496 -16.64 6.37 -30.95
CA TYR A 496 -16.96 5.03 -31.45
C TYR A 496 -18.11 5.09 -32.45
N SER A 497 -18.10 4.21 -33.44
CA SER A 497 -19.19 4.06 -34.41
C SER A 497 -19.53 2.61 -34.69
N ALA A 498 -20.76 2.33 -35.08
CA ALA A 498 -21.21 1.01 -35.52
C ALA A 498 -22.34 1.14 -36.55
N ARG A 499 -22.44 0.17 -37.47
CA ARG A 499 -23.54 0.11 -38.42
C ARG A 499 -24.82 -0.32 -37.70
N VAL A 500 -25.95 0.29 -38.06
CA VAL A 500 -27.26 -0.18 -37.57
C VAL A 500 -27.50 -1.64 -37.97
N ALA A 501 -27.04 -2.04 -39.16
CA ALA A 501 -27.16 -3.42 -39.64
C ALA A 501 -26.41 -4.45 -38.78
N ASP A 502 -25.29 -4.09 -38.15
CA ASP A 502 -24.56 -5.00 -37.27
C ASP A 502 -25.34 -5.27 -35.97
N MET A 503 -26.02 -4.25 -35.43
CA MET A 503 -26.95 -4.44 -34.30
C MET A 503 -28.18 -5.26 -34.70
N THR A 504 -28.76 -5.01 -35.88
CA THR A 504 -29.89 -5.83 -36.37
C THR A 504 -29.48 -7.30 -36.48
N THR A 505 -28.30 -7.57 -37.05
CA THR A 505 -27.75 -8.93 -37.16
C THR A 505 -27.56 -9.55 -35.77
N PHE A 506 -26.98 -8.80 -34.83
CA PHE A 506 -26.80 -9.26 -33.45
C PHE A 506 -28.13 -9.66 -32.78
N LEU A 507 -29.17 -8.84 -32.94
CA LEU A 507 -30.50 -9.13 -32.39
C LEU A 507 -31.13 -10.38 -33.04
N GLU A 508 -30.97 -10.55 -34.35
CA GLU A 508 -31.43 -11.75 -35.06
C GLU A 508 -30.73 -13.02 -34.59
N ASP A 509 -29.42 -12.93 -34.31
CA ASP A 509 -28.58 -14.03 -33.82
C ASP A 509 -28.89 -14.43 -32.37
N MET A 510 -29.63 -13.61 -31.60
CA MET A 510 -30.10 -13.98 -30.24
C MET A 510 -31.12 -15.13 -30.23
N GLY A 511 -31.63 -15.51 -31.41
CA GLY A 511 -32.42 -16.71 -31.64
C GLY A 511 -33.88 -16.44 -32.04
N GLY A 512 -34.57 -17.51 -32.44
CA GLY A 512 -35.85 -17.41 -33.15
C GLY A 512 -36.98 -16.69 -32.39
N PHE A 513 -36.94 -16.62 -31.06
CA PHE A 513 -37.89 -15.80 -30.30
C PHE A 513 -37.71 -14.31 -30.59
N VAL A 514 -36.47 -13.82 -30.61
CA VAL A 514 -36.18 -12.40 -30.89
C VAL A 514 -36.53 -12.08 -32.34
N SER A 515 -36.12 -12.92 -33.29
CA SER A 515 -36.44 -12.76 -34.71
C SER A 515 -37.96 -12.69 -34.96
N ASP A 516 -38.74 -13.54 -34.29
CA ASP A 516 -40.21 -13.51 -34.36
C ASP A 516 -40.80 -12.21 -33.82
N ARG A 517 -40.32 -11.72 -32.66
CA ARG A 517 -40.78 -10.44 -32.10
C ARG A 517 -40.40 -9.25 -32.99
N MET A 518 -39.22 -9.28 -33.60
CA MET A 518 -38.77 -8.26 -34.57
C MET A 518 -39.69 -8.20 -35.79
N GLN A 519 -40.09 -9.35 -36.33
CA GLN A 519 -41.03 -9.41 -37.45
C GLN A 519 -42.40 -8.80 -37.10
N HIS A 520 -42.90 -9.06 -35.89
CA HIS A 520 -44.17 -8.51 -35.42
C HIS A 520 -44.13 -7.01 -35.13
N ALA A 521 -43.00 -6.49 -34.63
CA ALA A 521 -42.79 -5.05 -34.41
C ALA A 521 -42.73 -4.26 -35.73
N GLY A 522 -42.28 -4.92 -36.81
CA GLY A 522 -42.17 -4.34 -38.14
C GLY A 522 -40.83 -3.63 -38.37
N GLN A 523 -40.43 -3.56 -39.64
CA GLN A 523 -39.09 -3.15 -40.05
C GLN A 523 -38.71 -1.74 -39.60
N ALA A 524 -39.59 -0.75 -39.76
CA ALA A 524 -39.31 0.64 -39.39
C ALA A 524 -39.13 0.83 -37.87
N SER A 525 -39.95 0.15 -37.07
CA SER A 525 -39.83 0.17 -35.60
C SER A 525 -38.51 -0.48 -35.17
N MET A 526 -38.16 -1.62 -35.78
CA MET A 526 -36.95 -2.34 -35.46
C MET A 526 -35.66 -1.62 -35.89
N GLU A 527 -35.69 -0.91 -37.01
CA GLU A 527 -34.54 -0.10 -37.44
C GLU A 527 -34.27 1.05 -36.46
N ASN A 528 -35.33 1.75 -36.01
CA ASN A 528 -35.21 2.78 -34.98
C ASN A 528 -34.73 2.20 -33.64
N LEU A 529 -35.28 1.06 -33.24
CA LEU A 529 -34.87 0.37 -32.01
C LEU A 529 -33.39 -0.03 -32.08
N ALA A 530 -32.96 -0.67 -33.18
CA ALA A 530 -31.56 -1.06 -33.38
C ALA A 530 -30.63 0.17 -33.33
N ARG A 531 -31.04 1.29 -33.92
CA ARG A 531 -30.29 2.56 -33.85
C ARG A 531 -30.13 3.05 -32.41
N ASN A 532 -31.22 3.05 -31.63
CA ASN A 532 -31.20 3.47 -30.23
C ASN A 532 -30.36 2.54 -29.35
N LEU A 533 -30.48 1.22 -29.53
CA LEU A 533 -29.67 0.24 -28.79
C LEU A 533 -28.18 0.36 -29.16
N SER A 534 -27.85 0.56 -30.43
CA SER A 534 -26.48 0.84 -30.88
C SER A 534 -25.93 2.09 -30.21
N LYS A 535 -26.69 3.18 -30.18
CA LYS A 535 -26.27 4.44 -29.53
C LYS A 535 -26.00 4.23 -28.04
N GLY A 536 -26.92 3.56 -27.34
CA GLY A 536 -26.77 3.25 -25.92
C GLY A 536 -25.53 2.38 -25.64
N LEU A 537 -25.32 1.32 -26.43
CA LEU A 537 -24.17 0.43 -26.24
C LEU A 537 -22.84 1.11 -26.60
N LEU A 538 -22.80 1.96 -27.63
CA LEU A 538 -21.64 2.76 -27.98
C LEU A 538 -21.29 3.78 -26.89
N ASN A 539 -22.30 4.40 -26.26
CA ASN A 539 -22.11 5.28 -25.10
C ASN A 539 -21.58 4.50 -23.89
N LEU A 540 -22.07 3.28 -23.66
CA LEU A 540 -21.56 2.41 -22.61
C LEU A 540 -20.10 2.02 -22.89
N ILE A 541 -19.76 1.60 -24.11
CA ILE A 541 -18.38 1.29 -24.53
C ILE A 541 -17.45 2.50 -24.29
N ALA A 542 -17.88 3.69 -24.70
CA ALA A 542 -17.15 4.93 -24.46
C ALA A 542 -16.99 5.23 -22.97
N GLY A 543 -18.04 5.02 -22.17
CA GLY A 543 -18.00 5.16 -20.73
C GLY A 543 -17.03 4.18 -20.07
N LEU A 544 -16.96 2.93 -20.52
CA LEU A 544 -15.98 1.95 -20.04
C LEU A 544 -14.55 2.32 -20.44
N ASP A 545 -14.35 2.93 -21.61
CA ASP A 545 -13.05 3.43 -22.05
C ASP A 545 -12.57 4.59 -21.17
N GLU A 546 -13.46 5.47 -20.74
CA GLU A 546 -13.19 6.50 -19.72
C GLU A 546 -12.80 5.86 -18.37
N LEU A 547 -13.43 4.75 -17.96
CA LEU A 547 -13.05 4.05 -16.73
C LEU A 547 -11.66 3.42 -16.79
N VAL A 548 -11.20 3.03 -17.98
CA VAL A 548 -9.87 2.46 -18.20
C VAL A 548 -8.82 3.56 -18.43
N THR A 549 -9.24 4.76 -18.84
CA THR A 549 -8.35 5.86 -19.18
C THR A 549 -8.62 7.09 -18.31
N LEU A 550 -7.72 7.36 -17.35
CA LEU A 550 -7.80 8.60 -16.57
C LEU A 550 -7.59 9.80 -17.52
N ASN A 551 -8.70 10.46 -17.87
CA ASN A 551 -8.68 11.64 -18.71
C ASN A 551 -8.32 12.88 -17.87
N GLY A 552 -7.96 13.99 -18.53
CA GLY A 552 -7.52 15.19 -17.82
C GLY A 552 -8.60 15.79 -16.91
N ARG A 553 -9.87 15.72 -17.32
CA ARG A 553 -11.01 16.25 -16.56
C ARG A 553 -11.22 15.47 -15.26
N ASP A 554 -11.16 14.14 -15.33
CA ASP A 554 -11.35 13.27 -14.18
C ASP A 554 -10.16 13.40 -13.22
N PHE A 555 -8.94 13.52 -13.74
CA PHE A 555 -7.77 13.81 -12.92
C PHE A 555 -7.89 15.17 -12.20
N THR A 556 -8.30 16.23 -12.90
CA THR A 556 -8.59 17.53 -12.29
C THR A 556 -9.67 17.43 -11.21
N ALA A 557 -10.72 16.63 -11.40
CA ALA A 557 -11.73 16.41 -10.37
C ALA A 557 -11.15 15.73 -9.11
N ILE A 558 -10.26 14.74 -9.29
CA ILE A 558 -9.54 14.08 -8.18
C ILE A 558 -8.65 15.10 -7.45
N VAL A 559 -7.89 15.92 -8.18
CA VAL A 559 -7.01 16.96 -7.60
C VAL A 559 -7.84 17.98 -6.81
N ARG A 560 -8.97 18.45 -7.36
CA ARG A 560 -9.90 19.37 -6.68
C ARG A 560 -10.51 18.78 -5.42
N ALA A 561 -10.84 17.49 -5.41
CA ALA A 561 -11.32 16.82 -4.21
C ALA A 561 -10.29 16.82 -3.06
N GLN A 562 -9.01 17.04 -3.37
CA GLN A 562 -7.93 17.17 -2.39
C GLN A 562 -7.55 18.61 -2.09
N HIS A 563 -8.30 19.62 -2.57
CA HIS A 563 -7.95 21.03 -2.45
C HIS A 563 -7.60 21.43 -1.01
N GLU A 564 -8.45 21.13 -0.03
CA GLU A 564 -8.22 21.50 1.38
C GLU A 564 -6.93 20.90 1.94
N ARG A 565 -6.63 19.64 1.61
CA ARG A 565 -5.40 18.94 2.05
C ARG A 565 -4.15 19.54 1.43
N LEU A 566 -4.21 19.77 0.12
CA LEU A 566 -3.11 20.36 -0.64
C LEU A 566 -2.85 21.81 -0.19
N ALA A 567 -3.90 22.55 0.12
CA ALA A 567 -3.83 23.90 0.69
C ALA A 567 -3.13 23.91 2.06
N ALA A 568 -3.48 22.98 2.94
CA ALA A 568 -2.91 22.92 4.28
C ALA A 568 -1.43 22.49 4.30
N ARG A 569 -1.02 21.54 3.43
CA ARG A 569 0.25 20.81 3.59
C ARG A 569 1.29 21.08 2.50
N TRP A 570 0.88 21.52 1.31
CA TRP A 570 1.79 21.74 0.17
C TRP A 570 1.88 23.18 -0.30
N ALA A 571 1.00 24.07 0.16
CA ALA A 571 1.00 25.45 -0.26
C ALA A 571 2.15 26.25 0.40
N SER A 572 3.33 26.22 -0.23
CA SER A 572 4.36 27.23 0.06
C SER A 572 4.01 28.61 -0.52
N ILE A 573 3.04 28.68 -1.44
CA ILE A 573 2.60 29.91 -2.15
C ILE A 573 1.07 29.98 -2.27
N SER A 574 0.40 29.00 -2.89
CA SER A 574 -1.07 28.83 -2.88
C SER A 574 -1.49 27.40 -3.23
N ALA A 575 -2.71 27.02 -2.85
CA ALA A 575 -3.30 25.72 -3.20
C ALA A 575 -3.51 25.60 -4.71
N GLU A 576 -3.99 26.66 -5.36
CA GLU A 576 -4.26 26.67 -6.80
C GLU A 576 -2.97 26.47 -7.61
N ALA A 577 -1.87 27.12 -7.22
CA ALA A 577 -0.57 26.95 -7.88
C ALA A 577 -0.05 25.51 -7.75
N THR A 578 -0.31 24.86 -6.61
CA THR A 578 0.07 23.47 -6.38
C THR A 578 -0.76 22.52 -7.25
N MET A 579 -2.07 22.74 -7.32
CA MET A 579 -2.98 21.95 -8.14
C MET A 579 -2.68 22.11 -9.63
N ASP A 580 -2.49 23.34 -10.10
CA ASP A 580 -2.12 23.63 -11.50
C ASP A 580 -0.80 22.94 -11.88
N TYR A 581 0.18 22.91 -10.97
CA TYR A 581 1.42 22.19 -11.18
C TYR A 581 1.19 20.67 -11.33
N ILE A 582 0.40 20.06 -10.45
CA ILE A 582 0.09 18.62 -10.49
C ILE A 582 -0.64 18.27 -11.80
N GLU A 583 -1.64 19.07 -12.17
CA GLU A 583 -2.41 18.90 -13.41
C GLU A 583 -1.54 19.09 -14.66
N THR A 584 -0.65 20.08 -14.66
CA THR A 584 0.33 20.29 -15.73
C THR A 584 1.29 19.11 -15.83
N LYS A 585 1.80 18.58 -14.72
CA LYS A 585 2.69 17.41 -14.74
C LYS A 585 2.00 16.13 -15.17
N PHE A 586 0.71 15.97 -14.87
CA PHE A 586 -0.07 14.87 -15.43
C PHE A 586 -0.22 15.00 -16.96
N ARG A 587 -0.44 16.22 -17.46
CA ARG A 587 -0.47 16.50 -18.90
C ARG A 587 0.90 16.20 -19.57
N ASP A 588 1.99 16.65 -18.95
CA ASP A 588 3.36 16.38 -19.42
C ASP A 588 3.63 14.88 -19.47
N LEU A 589 3.23 14.11 -18.44
CA LEU A 589 3.36 12.65 -18.40
C LEU A 589 2.63 11.99 -19.58
N LYS A 590 1.38 12.40 -19.85
CA LYS A 590 0.61 11.88 -20.99
C LYS A 590 1.24 12.24 -22.33
N ASN A 591 1.82 13.44 -22.46
CA ASN A 591 2.51 13.88 -23.66
C ASN A 591 3.80 13.08 -23.88
N ALA A 592 4.60 12.88 -22.84
CA ALA A 592 5.80 12.03 -22.89
C ALA A 592 5.41 10.61 -23.31
N TYR A 593 4.38 10.01 -22.73
CA TYR A 593 3.90 8.68 -23.13
C TYR A 593 3.47 8.60 -24.61
N ARG A 594 2.83 9.65 -25.14
CA ARG A 594 2.40 9.69 -26.54
C ARG A 594 3.57 9.86 -27.50
N ASN A 595 4.50 10.74 -27.17
CA ASN A 595 5.50 11.25 -28.11
C ASN A 595 6.86 10.54 -27.99
N GLU A 596 7.17 9.94 -26.84
CA GLU A 596 8.46 9.32 -26.56
C GLU A 596 8.34 7.80 -26.53
N GLU A 597 8.66 7.14 -27.65
CA GLU A 597 8.57 5.68 -27.77
C GLU A 597 9.37 4.90 -26.70
N PRO A 598 10.62 5.28 -26.36
CA PRO A 598 11.36 4.59 -25.29
C PRO A 598 10.69 4.70 -23.92
N PHE A 599 10.08 5.85 -23.63
CA PHE A 599 9.37 6.11 -22.39
C PHE A 599 8.07 5.31 -22.30
N ARG A 600 7.31 5.28 -23.40
CA ARG A 600 6.10 4.43 -23.53
C ARG A 600 6.43 2.96 -23.33
N ASN A 601 7.42 2.43 -24.05
CA ASN A 601 7.81 1.02 -23.93
C ASN A 601 8.27 0.65 -22.50
N ALA A 602 8.93 1.57 -21.79
CA ALA A 602 9.29 1.37 -20.40
C ALA A 602 8.05 1.29 -19.49
N LEU A 603 7.08 2.20 -19.67
CA LEU A 603 5.85 2.22 -18.88
C LEU A 603 4.92 1.03 -19.21
N ASP A 604 4.83 0.61 -20.47
CA ASP A 604 4.05 -0.56 -20.90
C ASP A 604 4.62 -1.88 -20.34
N GLY A 605 5.92 -1.89 -20.01
CA GLY A 605 6.57 -2.99 -19.30
C GLY A 605 6.26 -3.06 -17.80
N CYS A 606 5.59 -2.05 -17.22
CA CYS A 606 5.17 -2.08 -15.83
C CYS A 606 4.06 -3.10 -15.63
N THR A 607 4.29 -4.05 -14.72
CA THR A 607 3.26 -4.99 -14.28
C THR A 607 2.85 -4.68 -12.85
N TYR A 608 1.73 -5.27 -12.43
CA TYR A 608 1.20 -5.12 -11.07
C TYR A 608 2.13 -5.64 -9.97
N GLN A 609 3.09 -6.50 -10.31
CA GLN A 609 4.09 -7.00 -9.37
C GLN A 609 5.23 -6.00 -9.15
N MET A 610 5.31 -4.96 -9.98
CA MET A 610 6.32 -3.92 -9.85
C MET A 610 5.94 -2.99 -8.68
N PRO A 611 6.80 -2.87 -7.65
CA PRO A 611 6.58 -1.91 -6.57
C PRO A 611 6.45 -0.50 -7.10
N PHE A 612 5.63 0.33 -6.43
CA PHE A 612 5.42 1.74 -6.79
C PHE A 612 6.74 2.49 -7.02
N SER A 613 7.72 2.34 -6.12
CA SER A 613 9.06 2.93 -6.26
C SER A 613 9.81 2.51 -7.52
N LYS A 614 9.62 1.28 -8.00
CA LYS A 614 10.28 0.81 -9.23
C LYS A 614 9.59 1.36 -10.48
N ALA A 615 8.27 1.42 -10.49
CA ALA A 615 7.51 1.96 -11.62
C ALA A 615 7.82 3.46 -11.81
N TRP A 616 7.81 4.24 -10.74
CA TRP A 616 8.09 5.68 -10.82
C TRP A 616 9.57 6.02 -11.09
N LYS A 617 10.52 5.13 -10.76
CA LYS A 617 11.92 5.29 -11.18
C LYS A 617 12.10 5.34 -12.70
N LEU A 618 11.20 4.72 -13.47
CA LEU A 618 11.23 4.81 -14.94
C LEU A 618 11.00 6.23 -15.45
N THR A 619 10.34 7.07 -14.66
CA THR A 619 10.15 8.49 -14.96
C THR A 619 11.40 9.35 -14.76
N SER A 620 12.50 8.76 -14.28
CA SER A 620 13.77 9.47 -14.03
C SER A 620 13.61 10.74 -13.17
N GLY A 621 12.61 10.76 -12.29
CA GLY A 621 12.33 11.89 -11.40
C GLY A 621 11.67 13.11 -12.05
N GLN A 622 11.26 13.02 -13.32
CA GLN A 622 10.67 14.14 -14.07
C GLN A 622 9.34 14.64 -13.47
N PHE A 623 8.60 13.78 -12.77
CA PHE A 623 7.25 14.05 -12.28
C PHE A 623 7.15 13.95 -10.75
N LYS A 624 8.18 14.37 -10.00
CA LYS A 624 8.31 14.11 -8.55
C LYS A 624 7.11 14.55 -7.68
N LYS A 625 6.52 15.74 -7.90
CA LYS A 625 5.31 16.12 -7.12
C LYS A 625 4.08 15.32 -7.52
N LEU A 626 3.96 14.94 -8.80
CA LEU A 626 2.89 14.06 -9.27
C LEU A 626 3.07 12.66 -8.66
N GLU A 627 4.29 12.15 -8.58
CA GLU A 627 4.63 10.90 -7.87
C GLU A 627 4.20 10.97 -6.40
N MET A 628 4.53 12.05 -5.68
CA MET A 628 4.13 12.22 -4.29
C MET A 628 2.60 12.29 -4.12
N PHE A 629 1.89 12.93 -5.06
CA PHE A 629 0.44 13.05 -5.06
C PHE A 629 -0.20 11.67 -5.30
N CYS A 630 0.21 10.99 -6.38
CA CYS A 630 -0.25 9.65 -6.68
C CYS A 630 0.12 8.64 -5.57
N GLY A 631 1.27 8.80 -4.92
CA GLY A 631 1.71 7.98 -3.79
C GLY A 631 0.79 8.13 -2.58
N GLY A 632 0.41 9.37 -2.23
CA GLY A 632 -0.57 9.61 -1.16
C GLY A 632 -1.92 8.95 -1.45
N LEU A 633 -2.41 9.05 -2.70
CA LEU A 633 -3.62 8.33 -3.12
C LEU A 633 -3.44 6.81 -3.08
N ALA A 634 -2.27 6.31 -3.47
CA ALA A 634 -1.97 4.88 -3.48
C ALA A 634 -1.87 4.27 -2.07
N SER A 635 -1.69 5.07 -1.02
CA SER A 635 -1.69 4.58 0.35
C SER A 635 -3.00 3.90 0.77
N THR A 636 -4.10 4.23 0.09
CA THR A 636 -5.45 3.71 0.36
C THR A 636 -5.64 2.24 -0.03
N PHE A 637 -4.73 1.67 -0.83
CA PHE A 637 -4.87 0.28 -1.27
C PHE A 637 -4.44 -0.70 -0.18
N PRO A 638 -5.21 -1.78 0.07
CA PRO A 638 -4.83 -2.79 1.04
C PRO A 638 -3.54 -3.49 0.62
N GLY A 639 -2.50 -3.35 1.44
CA GLY A 639 -1.31 -4.19 1.38
C GLY A 639 -1.61 -5.52 2.07
N THR A 640 -1.25 -6.64 1.44
CA THR A 640 -1.47 -8.00 1.95
C THR A 640 -0.53 -8.37 3.10
N SER A 641 -0.40 -7.56 4.15
CA SER A 641 0.31 -7.96 5.36
C SER A 641 -0.60 -8.81 6.23
N SER A 642 -0.30 -10.11 6.32
CA SER A 642 -1.07 -11.07 7.10
C SER A 642 -0.95 -10.81 8.61
N VAL A 643 -1.92 -10.08 9.16
CA VAL A 643 -2.02 -9.72 10.58
C VAL A 643 -2.10 -10.95 11.50
N GLU A 644 -2.68 -12.06 11.03
CA GLU A 644 -2.79 -13.30 11.83
C GLU A 644 -1.45 -13.83 12.37
N ARG A 645 -0.38 -13.83 11.56
CA ARG A 645 0.93 -14.35 11.98
C ARG A 645 1.53 -13.50 13.09
N ASP A 646 1.26 -12.20 13.08
CA ASP A 646 1.84 -11.23 14.00
C ASP A 646 1.24 -11.34 15.40
N PHE A 647 -0.04 -11.68 15.51
CA PHE A 647 -0.77 -11.84 16.78
C PHE A 647 -0.74 -13.26 17.37
N CYS A 648 -0.43 -14.29 16.58
CA CYS A 648 -0.37 -15.70 17.05
C CYS A 648 0.71 -15.98 18.11
N ILE A 649 1.80 -15.20 18.14
CA ILE A 649 2.97 -15.45 19.00
C ILE A 649 2.75 -14.99 20.47
N LEU A 650 1.76 -14.14 20.72
CA LEU A 650 1.70 -13.27 21.92
C LEU A 650 0.93 -13.84 23.14
N LYS A 651 0.59 -15.13 23.17
CA LYS A 651 -0.35 -15.69 24.17
C LYS A 651 0.24 -16.28 25.46
N TRP A 652 1.53 -16.11 25.75
CA TRP A 652 2.16 -16.79 26.89
C TRP A 652 2.19 -15.98 28.21
N GLU A 653 1.59 -14.78 28.27
CA GLU A 653 1.70 -13.90 29.45
C GLU A 653 0.40 -13.30 30.03
N LYS A 654 -0.81 -13.70 29.58
CA LYS A 654 -2.06 -13.12 30.14
C LYS A 654 -2.81 -14.03 31.12
N ASP A 655 -3.15 -13.44 32.26
CA ASP A 655 -4.16 -13.91 33.21
C ASP A 655 -5.54 -13.35 32.81
N ILE A 656 -6.60 -14.09 33.15
CA ILE A 656 -8.02 -13.85 32.82
C ILE A 656 -8.63 -12.56 33.42
N HIS A 657 -7.84 -11.78 34.17
CA HIS A 657 -8.31 -10.64 34.95
C HIS A 657 -7.86 -9.24 34.46
N ARG A 658 -7.22 -9.13 33.29
CA ARG A 658 -6.79 -7.82 32.73
C ARG A 658 -7.81 -7.27 31.72
N MET A 659 -8.43 -6.13 32.03
CA MET A 659 -9.51 -5.49 31.26
C MET A 659 -9.07 -4.24 30.45
N SER A 660 -7.78 -3.90 30.41
CA SER A 660 -7.29 -2.73 29.66
C SER A 660 -7.50 -2.84 28.15
N LEU A 661 -7.81 -1.71 27.51
CA LEU A 661 -8.00 -1.60 26.04
C LEU A 661 -6.69 -1.75 25.26
N THR A 662 -5.56 -1.38 25.86
CA THR A 662 -4.23 -1.42 25.25
C THR A 662 -3.31 -2.32 26.10
N ASP A 663 -2.28 -2.88 25.49
CA ASP A 663 -1.35 -3.78 26.19
C ASP A 663 0.09 -3.33 25.97
N PHE A 664 0.70 -2.77 27.00
CA PHE A 664 2.08 -2.28 26.96
C PHE A 664 3.09 -3.35 26.48
N SER A 665 2.90 -4.62 26.85
CA SER A 665 3.80 -5.71 26.45
C SER A 665 3.67 -6.02 24.95
N LEU A 666 2.42 -6.04 24.45
CA LEU A 666 2.10 -6.17 23.03
C LEU A 666 2.67 -5.00 22.23
N GLU A 667 2.44 -3.77 22.68
CA GLU A 667 2.93 -2.56 22.02
C GLU A 667 4.45 -2.53 21.98
N GLY A 668 5.13 -2.97 23.04
CA GLY A 668 6.58 -3.15 23.06
C GLY A 668 7.08 -4.08 21.96
N VAL A 669 6.38 -5.18 21.69
CA VAL A 669 6.69 -6.13 20.61
C VAL A 669 6.38 -5.54 19.23
N MET A 670 5.19 -4.99 19.04
CA MET A 670 4.75 -4.44 17.74
C MET A 670 5.63 -3.27 17.31
N HIS A 671 5.96 -2.35 18.23
CA HIS A 671 6.90 -1.28 17.94
C HIS A 671 8.33 -1.80 17.74
N ALA A 672 8.78 -2.82 18.47
CA ALA A 672 10.10 -3.41 18.22
C ALA A 672 10.22 -4.01 16.80
N ARG A 673 9.15 -4.62 16.26
CA ARG A 673 9.11 -5.14 14.87
C ARG A 673 9.39 -4.07 13.83
N GLN A 674 8.78 -2.90 13.97
CA GLN A 674 8.97 -1.77 13.05
C GLN A 674 10.14 -0.85 13.40
N PHE A 675 10.80 -1.03 14.54
CA PHE A 675 11.88 -0.16 15.01
C PHE A 675 13.01 -0.02 13.99
N LYS A 676 13.54 -1.14 13.47
CA LYS A 676 14.63 -1.10 12.47
C LYS A 676 14.22 -0.47 11.15
N LEU A 677 12.94 -0.55 10.78
CA LEU A 677 12.42 0.11 9.57
C LEU A 677 12.43 1.62 9.80
N LEU A 678 11.80 2.08 10.88
CA LEU A 678 11.67 3.51 11.20
C LEU A 678 13.02 4.20 11.38
N GLN A 679 14.00 3.55 12.03
CA GLN A 679 15.35 4.10 12.21
C GLN A 679 16.16 4.26 10.90
N LYS A 680 15.74 3.62 9.80
CA LYS A 680 16.37 3.79 8.47
C LYS A 680 15.75 4.92 7.66
N LEU A 681 14.58 5.39 8.04
CA LEU A 681 13.89 6.45 7.31
C LEU A 681 14.57 7.79 7.64
N THR A 682 15.06 8.47 6.61
CA THR A 682 15.66 9.79 6.73
C THR A 682 14.60 10.87 6.54
N PHE A 683 14.78 11.99 7.25
CA PHE A 683 13.93 13.17 7.19
C PHE A 683 14.55 14.26 6.33
#